data_AF-A0A949TFX4-F1
#
_entry.id   AF-A0A949TFX4-F1
#
_cell.length_a   1.000
_cell.length_b   1.000
_cell.length_c   1.000
_cell.angle_alpha   90.00
_cell.angle_beta   90.00
_cell.angle_gamma   90.00
#
_symmetry.space_group_name_H-M   'P 1'
#
loop_
_entity.id
_entity.type
_entity.pdbx_description
1 polymer ?
#
loop_
_entity_poly.entity_id
_entity_poly.type
_entity_poly.pdbx_seq_one_letter_code
_entity_poly.pdbx_strand_id
1 'polypeptide(L)'
;MAYDLISDNIKKQYKDKNDFEAAFAGTSNPHHESFEIEGCSCRSKDRIRFKVWLYYNYTGQDLSPYKRPRNNECIELVKINKETWLVDKVFTLENYYIERHIAAEIKLKNSLKAEDKLNKGIIKLYSAKIKDLNGEKWGFIDNKGNFVIKPSFDYAYDFQDNGLAIVGINNTFGIINTFGNYVAIPKYDFINQFSEGRAVATNNKKPVIIDESGRVLSTKEYDYIGNFKNGRALASGFDKEEKYIYGYLDRQGKEIIPLQYEFASDFIDGKAIVKLKDNEYALIDLNGKIYNKYNNYFVGNLGDGLLAFQEIQNGKYGYIDQKGRVIMKPEFTVATTFSEGRAIVNNSSDGNERRYGLIDKAGNYKIKPEYDDIILLDENRVRVGKAIVKEKPFIGSKYSIADIDGNFLTDFIYYDVSNYKNGLASAYDDKNTFFIDNKGRVVKNLPIVSGSGSLAFIGELIRAYVDNRIMYFDSNGRPLWKENTIIPLDNMYEIKEVKYKPNKDYLVYYPQIKGVKNPIVEKYINERLKQISQVRPIDPNIQLEHSYGRDFSVEFFKKNLLVLELNGYDYPFGAMHDMPIKTYQHIDLISGRFYELKDLFKENSNYVKILSDIIGEQIKKGIQYFYVFPDSYKGISKDQPFYADDTALYIYFQPYEIAPFAAGFPTFKIPYKEILNIINVNGEFWKSFH
;
A
#
# COMPACT_ATOMS: atom_id res chain seq x y z
N MET A 1 -26.47 -8.43 -29.85
CA MET A 1 -25.44 -9.19 -29.10
C MET A 1 -24.62 -8.29 -28.17
N ALA A 2 -23.88 -7.29 -28.63
CA ALA A 2 -23.18 -6.35 -27.74
C ALA A 2 -24.13 -5.50 -26.87
N TYR A 3 -25.24 -5.02 -27.46
CA TYR A 3 -26.34 -4.35 -26.73
C TYR A 3 -26.95 -5.22 -25.62
N ASP A 4 -26.97 -6.54 -25.79
CA ASP A 4 -27.57 -7.47 -24.83
C ASP A 4 -26.63 -7.80 -23.67
N LEU A 5 -25.34 -7.43 -23.78
CA LEU A 5 -24.27 -7.70 -22.83
C LEU A 5 -23.88 -6.50 -21.97
N ILE A 6 -24.35 -5.29 -22.32
CA ILE A 6 -24.17 -4.07 -21.51
C ILE A 6 -25.18 -4.03 -20.36
N SER A 7 -24.78 -3.41 -19.24
CA SER A 7 -25.63 -3.31 -18.05
C SER A 7 -26.89 -2.49 -18.35
N ASP A 8 -27.99 -2.78 -17.66
CA ASP A 8 -29.26 -2.08 -17.87
C ASP A 8 -29.18 -0.57 -17.54
N ASN A 9 -28.17 -0.15 -16.78
CA ASN A 9 -27.87 1.27 -16.53
C ASN A 9 -27.29 1.99 -17.75
N ILE A 10 -26.51 1.30 -18.58
CA ILE A 10 -26.00 1.85 -19.85
C ILE A 10 -27.11 1.88 -20.89
N LYS A 11 -27.98 0.85 -20.93
CA LYS A 11 -29.12 0.81 -21.84
C LYS A 11 -30.09 1.97 -21.63
N LYS A 12 -30.27 2.44 -20.39
CA LYS A 12 -31.13 3.61 -20.06
C LYS A 12 -30.64 4.94 -20.65
N GLN A 13 -29.41 5.02 -21.14
CA GLN A 13 -28.86 6.22 -21.77
C GLN A 13 -29.21 6.33 -23.26
N TYR A 14 -29.73 5.26 -23.87
CA TYR A 14 -30.08 5.18 -25.28
C TYR A 14 -31.56 4.82 -25.43
N LYS A 15 -32.22 5.38 -26.44
CA LYS A 15 -33.67 5.17 -26.62
C LYS A 15 -34.01 3.75 -27.02
N ASP A 16 -33.14 3.13 -27.82
CA ASP A 16 -33.26 1.75 -28.25
C ASP A 16 -31.92 1.20 -28.74
N LYS A 17 -31.95 -0.03 -29.24
CA LYS A 17 -30.79 -0.74 -29.80
C LYS A 17 -30.20 -0.03 -31.01
N ASN A 18 -31.02 0.59 -31.86
CA ASN A 18 -30.56 1.28 -33.06
C ASN A 18 -29.84 2.60 -32.70
N ASP A 19 -30.30 3.29 -31.64
CA ASP A 19 -29.67 4.50 -31.09
C ASP A 19 -28.28 4.19 -30.48
N PHE A 20 -28.15 3.06 -29.78
CA PHE A 20 -26.86 2.55 -29.30
C PHE A 20 -25.91 2.18 -30.45
N GLU A 21 -26.41 1.48 -31.47
CA GLU A 21 -25.62 1.08 -32.64
C GLU A 21 -25.19 2.29 -33.49
N ALA A 22 -26.03 3.33 -33.59
CA ALA A 22 -25.71 4.58 -34.27
C ALA A 22 -24.65 5.42 -33.52
N ALA A 23 -24.72 5.48 -32.19
CA ALA A 23 -23.71 6.16 -31.37
C ALA A 23 -22.32 5.50 -31.46
N PHE A 24 -22.28 4.17 -31.65
CA PHE A 24 -21.05 3.43 -31.87
C PHE A 24 -20.54 3.48 -33.32
N ALA A 25 -21.43 3.60 -34.30
CA ALA A 25 -21.08 3.78 -35.71
C ALA A 25 -20.66 5.22 -36.05
N GLY A 26 -20.89 6.18 -35.15
CA GLY A 26 -20.81 7.63 -35.40
C GLY A 26 -19.50 8.34 -35.07
N THR A 27 -18.34 7.68 -35.09
CA THR A 27 -17.04 8.40 -35.08
C THR A 27 -16.46 8.50 -36.48
N SER A 28 -17.15 9.27 -37.34
CA SER A 28 -16.62 9.66 -38.64
C SER A 28 -15.51 10.73 -38.48
N ASN A 29 -14.29 10.27 -38.20
CA ASN A 29 -13.09 10.95 -38.67
C ASN A 29 -12.85 10.48 -40.13
N PRO A 30 -12.24 11.27 -41.04
CA PRO A 30 -12.37 11.11 -42.49
C PRO A 30 -11.55 9.96 -43.09
N HIS A 31 -11.19 8.95 -42.30
CA HIS A 31 -10.59 7.71 -42.78
C HIS A 31 -11.52 6.56 -42.42
N HIS A 32 -12.22 6.04 -43.43
CA HIS A 32 -13.19 4.96 -43.35
C HIS A 32 -12.51 3.64 -42.92
N GLU A 33 -12.51 3.38 -41.62
CA GLU A 33 -12.26 2.05 -41.04
C GLU A 33 -13.59 1.55 -40.46
N SER A 34 -14.11 0.43 -40.98
CA SER A 34 -15.27 -0.27 -40.41
C SER A 34 -14.85 -1.64 -39.90
N PHE A 35 -15.42 -2.08 -38.77
CA PHE A 35 -15.15 -3.39 -38.19
C PHE A 35 -16.45 -4.18 -37.99
N GLU A 36 -16.37 -5.49 -38.15
CA GLU A 36 -17.49 -6.42 -37.89
C GLU A 36 -17.07 -7.44 -36.83
N ILE A 37 -17.93 -7.63 -35.82
CA ILE A 37 -17.70 -8.56 -34.71
C ILE A 37 -18.65 -9.73 -34.89
N GLU A 38 -18.10 -10.91 -35.21
CA GLU A 38 -18.90 -12.14 -35.39
C GLU A 38 -18.68 -13.08 -34.19
N GLY A 39 -19.75 -13.33 -33.42
CA GLY A 39 -19.97 -14.46 -32.49
C GLY A 39 -18.86 -14.87 -31.49
N CYS A 40 -19.23 -15.09 -30.23
CA CYS A 40 -18.32 -15.65 -29.22
C CYS A 40 -17.87 -17.07 -29.60
N SER A 41 -16.56 -17.28 -29.80
CA SER A 41 -16.05 -18.63 -30.11
C SER A 41 -15.83 -19.49 -28.87
N CYS A 42 -15.79 -18.89 -27.68
CA CYS A 42 -15.75 -19.60 -26.39
C CYS A 42 -16.16 -18.63 -25.27
N ARG A 43 -16.95 -19.11 -24.30
CA ARG A 43 -17.44 -18.32 -23.15
C ARG A 43 -17.16 -19.08 -21.86
N SER A 44 -16.41 -18.45 -20.96
CA SER A 44 -16.40 -18.84 -19.55
C SER A 44 -17.00 -17.71 -18.71
N LYS A 45 -17.12 -17.91 -17.39
CA LYS A 45 -17.65 -16.89 -16.48
C LYS A 45 -16.85 -15.58 -16.52
N ASP A 46 -15.54 -15.70 -16.76
CA ASP A 46 -14.58 -14.60 -16.61
C ASP A 46 -13.81 -14.27 -17.90
N ARG A 47 -14.05 -15.00 -19.00
CA ARG A 47 -13.44 -14.73 -20.31
C ARG A 47 -14.43 -14.83 -21.46
N ILE A 48 -14.34 -13.90 -22.41
CA ILE A 48 -15.11 -13.90 -23.65
C ILE A 48 -14.17 -13.67 -24.82
N ARG A 49 -14.20 -14.54 -25.83
CA ARG A 49 -13.39 -14.37 -27.05
C ARG A 49 -14.27 -13.99 -28.24
N PHE A 50 -13.91 -12.92 -28.93
CA PHE A 50 -14.55 -12.40 -30.14
C PHE A 50 -13.65 -12.63 -31.35
N LYS A 51 -14.24 -12.90 -32.52
CA LYS A 51 -13.56 -12.70 -33.80
C LYS A 51 -13.89 -11.31 -34.32
N VAL A 52 -12.88 -10.59 -34.78
CA VAL A 52 -13.00 -9.23 -35.31
C VAL A 52 -12.47 -9.23 -36.73
N TRP A 53 -13.26 -8.66 -37.64
CA TRP A 53 -12.89 -8.42 -39.02
C TRP A 53 -12.66 -6.92 -39.21
N LEU A 54 -11.49 -6.55 -39.73
CA LEU A 54 -11.16 -5.18 -40.10
C LEU A 54 -11.37 -5.00 -41.61
N TYR A 55 -12.21 -4.05 -41.99
CA TYR A 55 -12.40 -3.66 -43.39
C TYR A 55 -11.61 -2.39 -43.69
N TYR A 56 -10.68 -2.49 -44.63
CA TYR A 56 -9.96 -1.33 -45.17
C TYR A 56 -10.59 -0.94 -46.51
N ASN A 57 -11.29 0.19 -46.56
CA ASN A 57 -11.86 0.70 -47.81
C ASN A 57 -10.87 1.67 -48.49
N TYR A 58 -10.06 1.16 -49.42
CA TYR A 58 -8.99 1.97 -50.05
C TYR A 58 -9.42 2.79 -51.27
N THR A 59 -10.67 2.70 -51.77
CA THR A 59 -11.01 3.35 -53.06
C THR A 59 -12.41 3.94 -53.20
N GLY A 60 -13.27 3.95 -52.17
CA GLY A 60 -14.57 4.62 -52.27
C GLY A 60 -15.51 4.02 -53.34
N GLN A 61 -15.26 2.78 -53.79
CA GLN A 61 -16.21 1.99 -54.57
C GLN A 61 -16.92 0.99 -53.66
N ASP A 62 -18.24 0.93 -53.83
CA ASP A 62 -19.15 0.05 -53.13
C ASP A 62 -18.78 -1.42 -53.42
N LEU A 63 -18.28 -2.14 -52.40
CA LEU A 63 -17.98 -3.56 -52.51
C LEU A 63 -19.16 -4.38 -51.98
N SER A 64 -19.80 -5.09 -52.90
CA SER A 64 -20.78 -6.17 -52.68
C SER A 64 -20.31 -7.19 -51.59
N PRO A 65 -21.24 -7.83 -50.84
CA PRO A 65 -20.97 -8.43 -49.52
C PRO A 65 -20.25 -9.80 -49.51
N TYR A 66 -19.40 -10.13 -50.50
CA TYR A 66 -18.88 -11.50 -50.65
C TYR A 66 -17.35 -11.69 -50.66
N LYS A 67 -16.57 -10.82 -50.00
CA LYS A 67 -15.16 -11.15 -49.68
C LYS A 67 -14.79 -10.75 -48.26
N ARG A 68 -14.97 -11.69 -47.32
CA ARG A 68 -14.35 -11.63 -45.98
C ARG A 68 -12.82 -11.65 -46.12
N PRO A 69 -12.06 -10.67 -45.58
CA PRO A 69 -10.60 -10.67 -45.65
C PRO A 69 -10.01 -11.83 -44.85
N ARG A 70 -8.96 -12.51 -45.34
CA ARG A 70 -8.40 -13.73 -44.69
C ARG A 70 -7.81 -13.52 -43.28
N ASN A 71 -7.63 -12.28 -42.83
CA ASN A 71 -7.02 -11.99 -41.53
C ASN A 71 -8.05 -12.11 -40.41
N ASN A 72 -8.05 -13.25 -39.73
CA ASN A 72 -8.82 -13.46 -38.51
C ASN A 72 -8.05 -12.87 -37.32
N GLU A 73 -8.51 -11.74 -36.79
CA GLU A 73 -8.08 -11.26 -35.47
C GLU A 73 -9.05 -11.77 -34.40
N CYS A 74 -8.54 -12.44 -33.36
CA CYS A 74 -9.35 -12.77 -32.19
C CYS A 74 -9.02 -11.83 -31.04
N ILE A 75 -10.03 -11.18 -30.44
CA ILE A 75 -9.89 -10.37 -29.23
C ILE A 75 -10.44 -11.17 -28.06
N GLU A 76 -9.63 -11.36 -27.01
CA GLU A 76 -10.07 -11.95 -25.76
C GLU A 76 -10.32 -10.87 -24.72
N LEU A 77 -11.55 -10.78 -24.21
CA LEU A 77 -11.91 -9.95 -23.08
C LEU A 77 -11.87 -10.77 -21.78
N VAL A 78 -11.29 -10.21 -20.74
CA VAL A 78 -11.29 -10.76 -19.37
C VAL A 78 -12.10 -9.87 -18.47
N LYS A 79 -12.95 -10.49 -17.65
CA LYS A 79 -13.74 -9.80 -16.64
C LYS A 79 -12.85 -9.45 -15.45
N ILE A 80 -12.74 -8.16 -15.14
CA ILE A 80 -11.91 -7.67 -14.03
C ILE A 80 -12.74 -7.51 -12.75
N ASN A 81 -14.00 -7.07 -12.88
CA ASN A 81 -14.95 -6.98 -11.78
C ASN A 81 -16.39 -7.09 -12.31
N LYS A 82 -17.39 -6.85 -11.46
CA LYS A 82 -18.81 -6.95 -11.83
C LYS A 82 -19.19 -6.07 -13.03
N GLU A 83 -18.48 -4.95 -13.25
CA GLU A 83 -18.85 -3.91 -14.21
C GLU A 83 -17.84 -3.73 -15.36
N THR A 84 -16.66 -4.34 -15.28
CA THR A 84 -15.53 -4.04 -16.19
C THR A 84 -15.00 -5.27 -16.90
N TRP A 85 -14.85 -5.18 -18.22
CA TRP A 85 -14.17 -6.14 -19.10
C TRP A 85 -13.00 -5.46 -19.81
N LEU A 86 -11.86 -6.12 -19.92
CA LEU A 86 -10.65 -5.59 -20.59
C LEU A 86 -10.16 -6.53 -21.68
N VAL A 87 -9.54 -5.98 -22.73
CA VAL A 87 -8.83 -6.76 -23.76
C VAL A 87 -7.55 -7.35 -23.16
N ASP A 88 -7.49 -8.68 -23.04
CA ASP A 88 -6.34 -9.46 -22.55
C ASP A 88 -5.37 -9.81 -23.69
N LYS A 89 -5.90 -10.28 -24.84
CA LYS A 89 -5.08 -10.72 -25.98
C LYS A 89 -5.72 -10.40 -27.33
N VAL A 90 -4.87 -10.11 -28.30
CA VAL A 90 -5.22 -10.08 -29.73
C VAL A 90 -4.42 -11.18 -30.43
N PHE A 91 -5.08 -12.09 -31.14
CA PHE A 91 -4.44 -13.17 -31.90
C PHE A 91 -4.57 -12.92 -33.40
N THR A 92 -3.49 -13.04 -34.17
CA THR A 92 -3.51 -13.11 -35.64
C THR A 92 -3.15 -14.53 -36.09
N LEU A 93 -4.06 -15.21 -36.80
CA LEU A 93 -3.79 -16.52 -37.39
C LEU A 93 -3.25 -16.35 -38.82
N GLU A 94 -1.94 -16.12 -38.96
CA GLU A 94 -1.08 -16.70 -40.01
C GLU A 94 0.37 -16.19 -39.88
N ASN A 95 1.31 -17.11 -39.99
CA ASN A 95 2.75 -16.89 -40.01
C ASN A 95 3.16 -16.00 -41.19
N TYR A 96 3.58 -14.76 -40.93
CA TYR A 96 4.67 -14.10 -41.65
C TYR A 96 5.18 -12.93 -40.78
N TYR A 97 6.50 -12.76 -40.74
CA TYR A 97 7.25 -11.71 -40.06
C TYR A 97 6.61 -10.31 -40.15
N ILE A 98 5.79 -9.91 -39.16
CA ILE A 98 5.36 -8.52 -38.93
C ILE A 98 5.35 -8.24 -37.41
N GLU A 99 6.44 -8.59 -36.71
CA GLU A 99 6.63 -8.23 -35.29
C GLU A 99 7.29 -6.86 -35.08
N ARG A 100 7.44 -6.02 -36.11
CA ARG A 100 8.12 -4.73 -35.96
C ARG A 100 7.42 -3.47 -36.49
N HIS A 101 6.28 -3.55 -37.16
CA HIS A 101 5.69 -2.35 -37.80
C HIS A 101 4.25 -1.98 -37.38
N ILE A 102 3.44 -2.90 -36.85
CA ILE A 102 2.06 -2.54 -36.44
C ILE A 102 2.03 -1.80 -35.09
N ALA A 103 2.95 -2.11 -34.17
CA ALA A 103 3.14 -1.31 -32.95
C ALA A 103 3.76 0.09 -33.21
N ALA A 104 4.30 0.31 -34.42
CA ALA A 104 4.86 1.60 -34.83
C ALA A 104 3.83 2.47 -35.59
N GLU A 105 2.91 1.88 -36.37
CA GLU A 105 1.90 2.65 -37.11
C GLU A 105 0.63 2.98 -36.31
N ILE A 106 0.21 2.15 -35.36
CA ILE A 106 -0.83 2.55 -34.37
C ILE A 106 -0.28 3.65 -33.44
N LYS A 107 1.05 3.79 -33.37
CA LYS A 107 1.73 4.92 -32.71
C LYS A 107 1.76 6.21 -33.54
N LEU A 108 1.50 6.16 -34.85
CA LEU A 108 1.74 7.29 -35.76
C LEU A 108 0.47 7.96 -36.33
N LYS A 109 -0.73 7.37 -36.20
CA LYS A 109 -1.99 8.04 -36.57
C LYS A 109 -2.77 8.67 -35.42
N ASN A 110 -2.42 8.37 -34.16
CA ASN A 110 -2.81 9.19 -33.01
C ASN A 110 -1.84 10.36 -32.74
N SER A 111 -0.83 10.56 -33.59
CA SER A 111 0.22 11.58 -33.42
C SER A 111 0.21 12.71 -34.46
N LEU A 112 -0.90 12.95 -35.20
CA LEU A 112 -0.99 14.11 -36.10
C LEU A 112 -2.19 15.03 -35.78
N LYS A 113 -2.39 15.29 -34.48
CA LYS A 113 -2.74 16.61 -33.90
C LYS A 113 -2.14 16.76 -32.49
N ALA A 114 -0.96 16.17 -32.26
CA ALA A 114 -0.26 16.19 -30.98
C ALA A 114 1.19 16.71 -31.08
N GLU A 115 1.63 17.17 -32.26
CA GLU A 115 2.95 17.79 -32.42
C GLU A 115 2.99 19.26 -31.96
N ASP A 116 1.84 19.91 -31.74
CA ASP A 116 1.76 21.24 -31.11
C ASP A 116 1.54 21.20 -29.58
N LYS A 117 1.68 20.03 -28.95
CA LYS A 117 1.62 19.89 -27.47
C LYS A 117 2.77 19.09 -26.86
N LEU A 118 3.82 18.79 -27.62
CA LEU A 118 5.01 18.07 -27.13
C LEU A 118 5.99 18.96 -26.32
N ASN A 119 5.45 20.00 -25.66
CA ASN A 119 6.15 20.85 -24.69
C ASN A 119 5.22 21.31 -23.55
N LYS A 120 4.18 20.54 -23.21
CA LYS A 120 3.42 20.69 -21.96
C LYS A 120 3.69 19.49 -21.07
N GLY A 121 4.25 19.74 -19.90
CA GLY A 121 4.77 18.73 -18.97
C GLY A 121 3.82 17.57 -18.72
N ILE A 122 4.41 16.41 -18.42
CA ILE A 122 3.72 15.22 -17.91
C ILE A 122 2.68 15.70 -16.90
N ILE A 123 1.40 15.43 -17.16
CA ILE A 123 0.32 15.76 -16.22
C ILE A 123 0.64 15.02 -14.92
N LYS A 124 1.01 15.78 -13.89
CA LYS A 124 1.26 15.22 -12.56
C LYS A 124 -0.07 14.92 -11.90
N LEU A 125 -0.27 13.66 -11.56
CA LEU A 125 -1.44 13.18 -10.87
C LEU A 125 -1.05 12.67 -9.48
N TYR A 126 -1.95 12.83 -8.52
CA TYR A 126 -1.70 12.53 -7.11
C TYR A 126 -2.70 11.51 -6.60
N SER A 127 -2.23 10.50 -5.88
CA SER A 127 -3.09 9.44 -5.33
C SER A 127 -4.07 10.03 -4.30
N ALA A 128 -5.34 9.71 -4.43
CA ALA A 128 -6.39 10.21 -3.55
C ALA A 128 -7.46 9.15 -3.35
N LYS A 129 -7.93 8.98 -2.12
CA LYS A 129 -8.94 7.97 -1.77
C LYS A 129 -10.24 8.57 -1.29
N ILE A 130 -11.33 7.88 -1.53
CA ILE A 130 -12.64 8.19 -0.97
C ILE A 130 -13.18 6.99 -0.20
N LYS A 131 -13.97 7.27 0.84
CA LYS A 131 -14.78 6.29 1.57
C LYS A 131 -16.19 6.28 1.00
N ASP A 132 -16.69 5.11 0.58
CA ASP A 132 -18.08 4.90 0.19
C ASP A 132 -18.68 3.67 0.91
N LEU A 133 -19.89 3.24 0.52
CA LEU A 133 -20.54 2.08 1.13
C LEU A 133 -19.76 0.75 0.91
N ASN A 134 -18.90 0.69 -0.12
CA ASN A 134 -18.08 -0.46 -0.47
C ASN A 134 -16.65 -0.34 0.07
N GLY A 135 -16.41 0.58 1.00
CA GLY A 135 -15.12 0.81 1.66
C GLY A 135 -14.31 1.92 1.01
N GLU A 136 -12.98 1.80 1.11
CA GLU A 136 -12.07 2.79 0.54
C GLU A 136 -11.73 2.43 -0.91
N LYS A 137 -11.78 3.44 -1.79
CA LYS A 137 -11.30 3.32 -3.18
C LYS A 137 -10.34 4.44 -3.52
N TRP A 138 -9.27 4.07 -4.19
CA TRP A 138 -8.24 4.99 -4.68
C TRP A 138 -8.49 5.38 -6.14
N GLY A 139 -8.23 6.65 -6.43
CA GLY A 139 -8.15 7.25 -7.75
C GLY A 139 -7.01 8.27 -7.77
N PHE A 140 -7.02 9.16 -8.78
CA PHE A 140 -5.97 10.16 -8.95
C PHE A 140 -6.53 11.53 -9.28
N ILE A 141 -6.05 12.55 -8.56
CA ILE A 141 -6.43 13.95 -8.73
C ILE A 141 -5.37 14.75 -9.50
N ASP A 142 -5.80 15.81 -10.17
CA ASP A 142 -4.91 16.83 -10.74
C ASP A 142 -4.37 17.80 -9.67
N ASN A 143 -3.55 18.78 -10.08
CA ASN A 143 -3.02 19.83 -9.21
C ASN A 143 -4.08 20.87 -8.75
N LYS A 144 -5.35 20.68 -9.11
CA LYS A 144 -6.49 21.49 -8.64
C LYS A 144 -7.40 20.70 -7.70
N GLY A 145 -7.08 19.44 -7.41
CA GLY A 145 -7.88 18.58 -6.53
C GLY A 145 -9.03 17.84 -7.24
N ASN A 146 -9.12 17.89 -8.57
CA ASN A 146 -10.18 17.20 -9.32
C ASN A 146 -9.74 15.79 -9.71
N PHE A 147 -10.61 14.79 -9.53
CA PHE A 147 -10.34 13.43 -10.00
C PHE A 147 -10.25 13.38 -11.53
N VAL A 148 -9.06 13.00 -12.03
CA VAL A 148 -8.81 12.68 -13.44
C VAL A 148 -9.06 11.20 -13.69
N ILE A 149 -8.58 10.35 -12.76
CA ILE A 149 -8.88 8.93 -12.73
C ILE A 149 -9.79 8.70 -11.53
N LYS A 150 -11.04 8.29 -11.79
CA LYS A 150 -12.04 8.11 -10.74
C LYS A 150 -11.62 7.00 -9.77
N PRO A 151 -11.98 7.12 -8.48
CA PRO A 151 -11.74 6.07 -7.51
C PRO A 151 -12.33 4.74 -7.93
N SER A 152 -11.48 3.72 -8.05
CA SER A 152 -11.90 2.35 -8.43
C SER A 152 -10.89 1.28 -8.03
N PHE A 153 -9.70 1.67 -7.55
CA PHE A 153 -8.65 0.74 -7.12
C PHE A 153 -8.72 0.47 -5.62
N ASP A 154 -8.32 -0.73 -5.20
CA ASP A 154 -8.16 -1.06 -3.77
C ASP A 154 -6.89 -0.44 -3.19
N TYR A 155 -5.85 -0.29 -4.05
CA TYR A 155 -4.58 0.35 -3.71
C TYR A 155 -4.08 1.19 -4.88
N ALA A 156 -3.42 2.31 -4.60
CA ALA A 156 -2.74 3.11 -5.61
C ALA A 156 -1.45 3.71 -5.05
N TYR A 157 -0.34 3.47 -5.74
CA TYR A 157 0.92 4.16 -5.49
C TYR A 157 0.97 5.48 -6.29
N ASP A 158 1.79 6.41 -5.84
CA ASP A 158 2.01 7.68 -6.54
C ASP A 158 2.56 7.45 -7.96
N PHE A 159 2.18 8.34 -8.88
CA PHE A 159 2.83 8.40 -10.18
C PHE A 159 4.32 8.73 -10.01
N GLN A 160 5.15 7.94 -10.66
CA GLN A 160 6.60 8.13 -10.69
C GLN A 160 6.99 9.09 -11.82
N ASP A 161 8.25 9.54 -11.82
CA ASP A 161 8.76 10.50 -12.82
C ASP A 161 8.65 9.98 -14.27
N ASN A 162 8.58 8.66 -14.46
CA ASN A 162 8.33 8.02 -15.76
C ASN A 162 6.86 8.02 -16.21
N GLY A 163 5.95 8.62 -15.44
CA GLY A 163 4.52 8.71 -15.76
C GLY A 163 3.73 7.43 -15.54
N LEU A 164 4.27 6.49 -14.76
CA LEU A 164 3.62 5.22 -14.40
C LEU A 164 3.23 5.19 -12.93
N ALA A 165 2.07 4.60 -12.65
CA ALA A 165 1.62 4.29 -11.30
C ALA A 165 1.28 2.80 -11.18
N ILE A 166 1.53 2.25 -9.98
CA ILE A 166 1.19 0.87 -9.63
C ILE A 166 -0.16 0.91 -8.94
N VAL A 167 -1.10 0.06 -9.37
CA VAL A 167 -2.47 -0.01 -8.82
C VAL A 167 -2.86 -1.43 -8.48
N GLY A 168 -3.64 -1.59 -7.41
CA GLY A 168 -4.10 -2.88 -6.91
C GLY A 168 -5.61 -3.07 -7.06
N ILE A 169 -6.02 -4.26 -7.50
CA ILE A 169 -7.42 -4.72 -7.56
C ILE A 169 -7.46 -6.18 -7.11
N ASN A 170 -8.36 -6.52 -6.18
CA ASN A 170 -8.59 -7.88 -5.68
C ASN A 170 -7.27 -8.59 -5.27
N ASN A 171 -6.40 -7.87 -4.54
CA ASN A 171 -5.07 -8.32 -4.10
C ASN A 171 -4.06 -8.65 -5.22
N THR A 172 -4.30 -8.18 -6.44
CA THR A 172 -3.33 -8.25 -7.54
C THR A 172 -2.96 -6.86 -8.02
N PHE A 173 -1.72 -6.70 -8.49
CA PHE A 173 -1.15 -5.43 -8.90
C PHE A 173 -0.91 -5.36 -10.40
N GLY A 174 -1.15 -4.18 -10.96
CA GLY A 174 -0.91 -3.80 -12.34
C GLY A 174 -0.29 -2.40 -12.43
N ILE A 175 -0.06 -1.93 -13.66
CA ILE A 175 0.57 -0.64 -13.95
C ILE A 175 -0.37 0.15 -14.85
N ILE A 176 -0.56 1.43 -14.56
CA ILE A 176 -1.32 2.37 -15.39
C ILE A 176 -0.45 3.55 -15.80
N ASN A 177 -0.81 4.18 -16.91
CA ASN A 177 -0.28 5.49 -17.31
C ASN A 177 -1.16 6.64 -16.79
N THR A 178 -0.74 7.88 -17.05
CA THR A 178 -1.44 9.11 -16.61
C THR A 178 -2.83 9.31 -17.22
N PHE A 179 -3.21 8.53 -18.23
CA PHE A 179 -4.57 8.52 -18.78
C PHE A 179 -5.48 7.51 -18.07
N GLY A 180 -4.95 6.72 -17.13
CA GLY A 180 -5.66 5.62 -16.48
C GLY A 180 -5.69 4.32 -17.29
N ASN A 181 -5.00 4.26 -18.42
CA ASN A 181 -4.92 3.05 -19.23
C ASN A 181 -3.91 2.08 -18.64
N TYR A 182 -4.26 0.79 -18.57
CA TYR A 182 -3.32 -0.24 -18.15
C TYR A 182 -2.17 -0.39 -19.14
N VAL A 183 -0.96 -0.27 -18.61
CA VAL A 183 0.29 -0.72 -19.26
C VAL A 183 0.50 -2.20 -18.96
N ALA A 184 0.18 -2.63 -17.74
CA ALA A 184 0.11 -4.03 -17.36
C ALA A 184 -1.15 -4.25 -16.54
N ILE A 185 -2.00 -5.20 -16.93
CA ILE A 185 -3.21 -5.53 -16.18
C ILE A 185 -2.88 -6.13 -14.81
N PRO A 186 -3.76 -5.99 -13.79
CA PRO A 186 -3.56 -6.58 -12.48
C PRO A 186 -3.44 -8.11 -12.59
N LYS A 187 -2.25 -8.62 -12.28
CA LYS A 187 -1.94 -10.06 -12.31
C LYS A 187 -0.76 -10.46 -11.43
N TYR A 188 0.01 -9.47 -10.97
CA TYR A 188 1.18 -9.70 -10.12
C TYR A 188 0.73 -9.73 -8.66
N ASP A 189 1.40 -10.55 -7.85
CA ASP A 189 1.18 -10.57 -6.40
C ASP A 189 1.65 -9.24 -5.78
N PHE A 190 2.70 -8.65 -6.35
CA PHE A 190 3.25 -7.35 -5.96
C PHE A 190 4.09 -6.75 -7.10
N ILE A 191 4.26 -5.42 -7.12
CA ILE A 191 5.20 -4.72 -8.00
C ILE A 191 5.94 -3.66 -7.18
N ASN A 192 7.28 -3.68 -7.20
CA ASN A 192 8.11 -2.63 -6.62
C ASN A 192 8.06 -1.36 -7.49
N GLN A 193 8.38 -0.21 -6.89
CA GLN A 193 8.61 1.02 -7.65
C GLN A 193 9.68 0.84 -8.74
N PHE A 194 9.53 1.59 -9.83
CA PHE A 194 10.49 1.61 -10.91
C PHE A 194 11.76 2.34 -10.46
N SER A 195 12.89 1.66 -10.57
CA SER A 195 14.22 2.24 -10.40
C SER A 195 15.02 2.02 -11.68
N GLU A 196 15.68 3.07 -12.17
CA GLU A 196 16.47 3.03 -13.41
C GLU A 196 15.68 2.41 -14.60
N GLY A 197 14.39 2.71 -14.70
CA GLY A 197 13.48 2.21 -15.74
C GLY A 197 13.17 0.71 -15.67
N ARG A 198 13.32 0.08 -14.50
CA ARG A 198 13.00 -1.32 -14.22
C ARG A 198 12.22 -1.45 -12.92
N ALA A 199 11.32 -2.41 -12.85
CA ALA A 199 10.69 -2.82 -11.60
C ALA A 199 10.88 -4.33 -11.38
N VAL A 200 10.91 -4.73 -10.12
CA VAL A 200 10.80 -6.13 -9.73
C VAL A 200 9.35 -6.39 -9.35
N ALA A 201 8.73 -7.38 -9.98
CA ALA A 201 7.39 -7.83 -9.67
C ALA A 201 7.40 -9.26 -9.14
N THR A 202 6.44 -9.61 -8.30
CA THR A 202 6.23 -10.99 -7.85
C THR A 202 5.12 -11.61 -8.68
N ASN A 203 5.41 -12.71 -9.34
CA ASN A 203 4.46 -13.47 -10.14
C ASN A 203 4.48 -14.93 -9.67
N ASN A 204 3.37 -15.43 -9.15
CA ASN A 204 3.27 -16.77 -8.54
C ASN A 204 4.38 -17.01 -7.50
N LYS A 205 4.56 -16.06 -6.57
CA LYS A 205 5.59 -16.08 -5.51
C LYS A 205 7.05 -16.05 -5.98
N LYS A 206 7.33 -15.86 -7.28
CA LYS A 206 8.70 -15.72 -7.81
C LYS A 206 8.96 -14.30 -8.32
N PRO A 207 10.13 -13.73 -8.05
CA PRO A 207 10.50 -12.41 -8.56
C PRO A 207 10.77 -12.45 -10.08
N VAL A 208 10.27 -11.46 -10.79
CA VAL A 208 10.54 -11.22 -12.22
C VAL A 208 10.89 -9.76 -12.45
N ILE A 209 11.78 -9.50 -13.40
CA ILE A 209 12.14 -8.13 -13.80
C ILE A 209 11.22 -7.70 -14.94
N ILE A 210 10.59 -6.54 -14.79
CA ILE A 210 9.78 -5.92 -15.84
C ILE A 210 10.34 -4.56 -16.25
N ASP A 211 10.17 -4.21 -17.53
CA ASP A 211 10.41 -2.86 -18.04
C ASP A 211 9.17 -1.96 -17.91
N GLU A 212 9.32 -0.69 -18.29
CA GLU A 212 8.27 0.34 -18.24
C GLU A 212 7.09 0.06 -19.19
N SER A 213 7.22 -0.90 -20.11
CA SER A 213 6.11 -1.39 -20.92
C SER A 213 5.40 -2.61 -20.32
N GLY A 214 5.82 -3.04 -19.12
CA GLY A 214 5.29 -4.23 -18.44
C GLY A 214 5.80 -5.55 -18.99
N ARG A 215 6.82 -5.54 -19.87
CA ARG A 215 7.41 -6.76 -20.43
C ARG A 215 8.39 -7.37 -19.45
N VAL A 216 8.27 -8.68 -19.25
CA VAL A 216 9.24 -9.47 -18.47
C VAL A 216 10.53 -9.62 -19.26
N LEU A 217 11.67 -9.31 -18.64
CA LEU A 217 12.98 -9.25 -19.32
C LEU A 217 13.82 -10.51 -19.20
N SER A 218 13.59 -11.33 -18.18
CA SER A 218 14.33 -12.57 -17.96
C SER A 218 13.39 -13.71 -17.58
N THR A 219 13.69 -14.90 -18.08
CA THR A 219 12.97 -16.14 -17.75
C THR A 219 13.73 -17.00 -16.73
N LYS A 220 14.97 -16.62 -16.38
CA LYS A 220 15.73 -17.33 -15.35
C LYS A 220 15.09 -17.04 -13.99
N GLU A 221 14.86 -18.10 -13.22
CA GLU A 221 14.27 -17.99 -11.90
C GLU A 221 15.34 -17.67 -10.85
N TYR A 222 14.96 -16.80 -9.92
CA TYR A 222 15.73 -16.41 -8.74
C TYR A 222 14.84 -16.52 -7.51
N ASP A 223 15.43 -16.63 -6.33
CA ASP A 223 14.68 -16.62 -5.07
C ASP A 223 14.48 -15.20 -4.54
N TYR A 224 15.38 -14.28 -4.89
CA TYR A 224 15.26 -12.86 -4.60
C TYR A 224 15.89 -12.01 -5.71
N ILE A 225 15.28 -10.86 -6.00
CA ILE A 225 15.85 -9.79 -6.83
C ILE A 225 15.60 -8.46 -6.13
N GLY A 226 16.67 -7.72 -5.86
CA GLY A 226 16.62 -6.37 -5.29
C GLY A 226 16.31 -5.29 -6.33
N ASN A 227 16.06 -4.07 -5.88
CA ASN A 227 15.86 -2.94 -6.78
C ASN A 227 17.15 -2.58 -7.53
N PHE A 228 16.99 -2.01 -8.73
CA PHE A 228 18.13 -1.56 -9.53
C PHE A 228 18.81 -0.34 -8.91
N LYS A 229 20.13 -0.42 -8.72
CA LYS A 229 21.01 0.68 -8.29
C LYS A 229 22.34 0.59 -9.03
N ASN A 230 22.82 1.71 -9.55
CA ASN A 230 24.03 1.80 -10.38
C ASN A 230 24.04 0.81 -11.56
N GLY A 231 22.88 0.54 -12.16
CA GLY A 231 22.74 -0.40 -13.28
C GLY A 231 22.84 -1.87 -12.90
N ARG A 232 22.73 -2.21 -11.61
CA ARG A 232 22.76 -3.58 -11.09
C ARG A 232 21.58 -3.86 -10.18
N ALA A 233 21.11 -5.11 -10.18
CA ALA A 233 20.20 -5.63 -9.17
C ALA A 233 20.87 -6.79 -8.44
N LEU A 234 20.85 -6.76 -7.11
CA LEU A 234 21.23 -7.91 -6.28
C LEU A 234 20.29 -9.07 -6.59
N ALA A 235 20.82 -10.28 -6.77
CA ALA A 235 20.02 -11.48 -6.94
C ALA A 235 20.52 -12.59 -6.04
N SER A 236 19.63 -13.48 -5.62
CA SER A 236 19.98 -14.68 -4.87
C SER A 236 19.33 -15.94 -5.42
N GLY A 237 19.96 -17.06 -5.07
CA GLY A 237 19.45 -18.41 -5.25
C GLY A 237 20.18 -19.35 -4.30
N PHE A 238 20.03 -20.66 -4.51
CA PHE A 238 20.70 -21.69 -3.71
C PHE A 238 21.90 -22.30 -4.44
N ASP A 239 22.96 -22.59 -3.70
CA ASP A 239 24.03 -23.46 -4.17
C ASP A 239 23.65 -24.94 -4.07
N LYS A 240 24.62 -25.84 -4.34
CA LYS A 240 24.39 -27.30 -4.27
C LYS A 240 24.17 -27.82 -2.85
N GLU A 241 24.49 -27.04 -1.83
CA GLU A 241 24.34 -27.36 -0.41
C GLU A 241 23.12 -26.68 0.21
N GLU A 242 22.21 -26.15 -0.61
CA GLU A 242 21.02 -25.39 -0.19
C GLU A 242 21.35 -24.14 0.63
N LYS A 243 22.55 -23.56 0.44
CA LYS A 243 22.93 -22.27 1.03
C LYS A 243 22.57 -21.15 0.07
N TYR A 244 22.09 -20.03 0.62
CA TYR A 244 21.87 -18.82 -0.17
C TYR A 244 23.19 -18.28 -0.70
N ILE A 245 23.22 -18.03 -2.00
CA ILE A 245 24.32 -17.39 -2.71
C ILE A 245 23.81 -16.18 -3.49
N TYR A 246 24.66 -15.17 -3.56
CA TYR A 246 24.33 -13.86 -4.11
C TYR A 246 25.22 -13.52 -5.29
N GLY A 247 24.67 -12.73 -6.21
CA GLY A 247 25.33 -12.17 -7.39
C GLY A 247 24.53 -10.97 -7.90
N TYR A 248 24.82 -10.54 -9.14
CA TYR A 248 24.24 -9.31 -9.68
C TYR A 248 23.81 -9.42 -11.14
N LEU A 249 22.64 -8.86 -11.41
CA LEU A 249 22.02 -8.79 -12.73
C LEU A 249 22.22 -7.40 -13.34
N ASP A 250 22.35 -7.32 -14.66
CA ASP A 250 22.19 -6.06 -15.40
C ASP A 250 20.70 -5.69 -15.59
N ARG A 251 20.45 -4.53 -16.21
CA ARG A 251 19.11 -4.02 -16.52
C ARG A 251 18.36 -4.87 -17.56
N GLN A 252 18.98 -5.88 -18.17
CA GLN A 252 18.30 -6.84 -19.05
C GLN A 252 17.97 -8.13 -18.28
N GLY A 253 18.32 -8.21 -16.99
CA GLY A 253 18.14 -9.40 -16.17
C GLY A 253 19.16 -10.49 -16.47
N LYS A 254 20.28 -10.15 -17.11
CA LYS A 254 21.40 -11.06 -17.35
C LYS A 254 22.39 -10.97 -16.19
N GLU A 255 22.90 -12.12 -15.75
CA GLU A 255 23.98 -12.20 -14.76
C GLU A 255 25.26 -11.59 -15.31
N ILE A 256 25.69 -10.50 -14.67
CA ILE A 256 27.02 -9.91 -14.89
C ILE A 256 28.00 -10.47 -13.86
N ILE A 257 27.54 -10.66 -12.63
CA ILE A 257 28.30 -11.28 -11.56
C ILE A 257 27.53 -12.53 -11.14
N PRO A 258 28.05 -13.74 -11.40
CA PRO A 258 27.37 -14.99 -11.05
C PRO A 258 27.04 -15.07 -9.57
N LEU A 259 26.00 -15.84 -9.23
CA LEU A 259 25.70 -16.18 -7.84
C LEU A 259 26.87 -17.01 -7.28
N GLN A 260 27.66 -16.41 -6.39
CA GLN A 260 28.88 -17.03 -5.85
C GLN A 260 29.28 -16.53 -4.46
N TYR A 261 28.65 -15.48 -3.94
CA TYR A 261 29.00 -14.89 -2.65
C TYR A 261 28.05 -15.36 -1.55
N GLU A 262 28.54 -15.57 -0.34
CA GLU A 262 27.70 -15.92 0.83
C GLU A 262 26.83 -14.74 1.30
N PHE A 263 27.23 -13.52 0.96
CA PHE A 263 26.49 -12.29 1.21
C PHE A 263 26.94 -11.22 0.21
N ALA A 264 26.04 -10.30 -0.14
CA ALA A 264 26.35 -9.18 -1.02
C ALA A 264 25.44 -7.99 -0.70
N SER A 265 26.02 -6.78 -0.65
CA SER A 265 25.29 -5.53 -0.47
C SER A 265 24.76 -4.96 -1.78
N ASP A 266 23.84 -4.00 -1.73
CA ASP A 266 23.58 -3.15 -2.89
C ASP A 266 24.85 -2.39 -3.33
N PHE A 267 24.89 -2.01 -4.60
CA PHE A 267 25.90 -1.08 -5.10
C PHE A 267 25.58 0.35 -4.64
N ILE A 268 26.61 1.03 -4.12
CA ILE A 268 26.61 2.44 -3.75
C ILE A 268 27.88 3.06 -4.36
N ASP A 269 27.73 4.13 -5.13
CA ASP A 269 28.81 4.79 -5.88
C ASP A 269 29.67 3.81 -6.69
N GLY A 270 29.01 2.82 -7.30
CA GLY A 270 29.66 1.83 -8.17
C GLY A 270 30.48 0.77 -7.44
N LYS A 271 30.36 0.66 -6.12
CA LYS A 271 31.03 -0.37 -5.31
C LYS A 271 30.05 -1.13 -4.41
N ALA A 272 30.37 -2.37 -4.10
CA ALA A 272 29.60 -3.19 -3.17
C ALA A 272 30.53 -4.04 -2.29
N ILE A 273 30.07 -4.37 -1.09
CA ILE A 273 30.74 -5.31 -0.19
C ILE A 273 30.12 -6.68 -0.38
N VAL A 274 30.97 -7.69 -0.54
CA VAL A 274 30.57 -9.08 -0.67
C VAL A 274 31.34 -9.94 0.33
N LYS A 275 30.69 -10.98 0.86
CA LYS A 275 31.33 -12.02 1.68
C LYS A 275 31.72 -13.17 0.77
N LEU A 276 33.02 -13.41 0.64
CA LEU A 276 33.56 -14.50 -0.17
C LEU A 276 33.42 -15.84 0.55
N LYS A 277 33.71 -15.83 1.86
CA LYS A 277 33.55 -16.95 2.79
C LYS A 277 33.64 -16.42 4.22
N ASP A 278 33.57 -17.32 5.21
CA ASP A 278 33.78 -16.96 6.61
C ASP A 278 35.04 -16.11 6.85
N ASN A 279 34.81 -14.97 7.50
CA ASN A 279 35.80 -13.94 7.83
C ASN A 279 36.55 -13.32 6.62
N GLU A 280 36.10 -13.53 5.38
CA GLU A 280 36.72 -12.94 4.19
C GLU A 280 35.67 -12.13 3.40
N TYR A 281 35.82 -10.80 3.45
CA TYR A 281 35.01 -9.86 2.67
C TYR A 281 35.84 -9.23 1.55
N ALA A 282 35.17 -8.74 0.52
CA ALA A 282 35.80 -7.98 -0.56
C ALA A 282 34.97 -6.76 -0.95
N LEU A 283 35.65 -5.68 -1.32
CA LEU A 283 35.05 -4.55 -2.01
C LEU A 283 35.18 -4.76 -3.51
N ILE A 284 34.07 -4.80 -4.23
CA ILE A 284 34.03 -5.09 -5.67
C ILE A 284 33.50 -3.90 -6.47
N ASP A 285 33.85 -3.83 -7.75
CA ASP A 285 33.24 -2.92 -8.73
C ASP A 285 32.00 -3.54 -9.42
N LEU A 286 31.37 -2.76 -10.30
CA LEU A 286 30.17 -3.16 -11.07
C LEU A 286 30.36 -4.39 -11.97
N ASN A 287 31.59 -4.86 -12.20
CA ASN A 287 31.90 -6.05 -13.00
C ASN A 287 32.41 -7.21 -12.12
N GLY A 288 32.39 -7.06 -10.80
CA GLY A 288 32.86 -8.08 -9.85
C GLY A 288 34.38 -8.07 -9.66
N LYS A 289 35.10 -7.09 -10.21
CA LYS A 289 36.54 -6.97 -9.97
C LYS A 289 36.77 -6.57 -8.52
N ILE A 290 37.58 -7.35 -7.81
CA ILE A 290 37.97 -7.07 -6.44
C ILE A 290 38.92 -5.87 -6.40
N TYR A 291 38.53 -4.84 -5.66
CA TYR A 291 39.36 -3.69 -5.31
C TYR A 291 40.28 -4.02 -4.14
N ASN A 292 39.73 -4.60 -3.06
CA ASN A 292 40.48 -5.03 -1.89
C ASN A 292 39.77 -6.18 -1.17
N LYS A 293 40.53 -6.94 -0.37
CA LYS A 293 40.02 -8.00 0.51
C LYS A 293 40.25 -7.64 1.97
N TYR A 294 39.36 -8.11 2.85
CA TYR A 294 39.38 -7.85 4.28
C TYR A 294 39.21 -9.17 5.03
N ASN A 295 40.13 -9.43 5.97
CA ASN A 295 40.11 -10.62 6.81
C ASN A 295 39.54 -10.25 8.18
N ASN A 296 38.23 -10.15 8.27
CA ASN A 296 37.49 -9.64 9.43
C ASN A 296 36.19 -10.42 9.59
N TYR A 297 35.73 -10.59 10.83
CA TYR A 297 34.45 -11.24 11.12
C TYR A 297 33.28 -10.56 10.40
N PHE A 298 33.30 -9.23 10.37
CA PHE A 298 32.30 -8.41 9.70
C PHE A 298 32.94 -7.20 9.03
N VAL A 299 32.45 -6.84 7.85
CA VAL A 299 32.71 -5.57 7.17
C VAL A 299 31.38 -5.03 6.63
N GLY A 300 31.00 -3.83 7.06
CA GLY A 300 29.78 -3.15 6.66
C GLY A 300 29.91 -2.42 5.33
N ASN A 301 28.84 -1.74 4.90
CA ASN A 301 28.80 -1.02 3.62
C ASN A 301 29.78 0.15 3.56
N LEU A 302 30.25 0.45 2.35
CA LEU A 302 31.09 1.62 2.10
C LEU A 302 30.25 2.89 2.23
N GLY A 303 30.65 3.76 3.15
CA GLY A 303 30.08 5.10 3.30
C GLY A 303 31.21 6.12 3.34
N ASP A 304 31.18 7.10 2.44
CA ASP A 304 32.09 8.25 2.52
C ASP A 304 33.59 7.89 2.60
N GLY A 305 33.97 6.73 2.07
CA GLY A 305 35.34 6.23 2.06
C GLY A 305 35.73 5.30 3.21
N LEU A 306 34.86 5.09 4.20
CA LEU A 306 35.09 4.25 5.37
C LEU A 306 34.11 3.07 5.44
N LEU A 307 34.52 2.00 6.11
CA LEU A 307 33.79 0.77 6.31
C LEU A 307 33.81 0.43 7.80
N ALA A 308 32.64 0.22 8.40
CA ALA A 308 32.58 -0.34 9.75
C ALA A 308 33.08 -1.80 9.73
N PHE A 309 33.81 -2.26 10.74
CA PHE A 309 34.29 -3.64 10.80
C PHE A 309 34.33 -4.19 12.22
N GLN A 310 34.28 -5.53 12.35
CA GLN A 310 34.52 -6.26 13.59
C GLN A 310 35.60 -7.32 13.37
N GLU A 311 36.49 -7.49 14.34
CA GLU A 311 37.56 -8.50 14.29
C GLU A 311 37.07 -9.90 14.67
N ILE A 312 36.13 -9.97 15.62
CA ILE A 312 35.60 -11.23 16.17
C ILE A 312 34.08 -11.16 16.29
N GLN A 313 33.45 -12.33 16.42
CA GLN A 313 32.02 -12.44 16.68
C GLN A 313 31.62 -11.70 17.95
N ASN A 314 30.55 -10.90 17.88
CA ASN A 314 30.07 -10.04 18.97
C ASN A 314 31.12 -9.05 19.50
N GLY A 315 32.18 -8.80 18.74
CA GLY A 315 33.18 -7.80 19.06
C GLY A 315 32.66 -6.37 18.88
N LYS A 316 33.46 -5.41 19.32
CA LYS A 316 33.20 -4.00 19.06
C LYS A 316 33.46 -3.66 17.59
N TYR A 317 32.85 -2.59 17.12
CA TYR A 317 33.06 -2.04 15.80
C TYR A 317 34.18 -1.01 15.82
N GLY A 318 35.01 -1.03 14.77
CA GLY A 318 35.92 0.05 14.40
C GLY A 318 35.63 0.50 12.96
N TYR A 319 36.51 1.32 12.40
CA TYR A 319 36.44 1.72 10.99
C TYR A 319 37.77 1.51 10.26
N ILE A 320 37.69 0.92 9.08
CA ILE A 320 38.78 0.82 8.11
C ILE A 320 38.49 1.69 6.88
N ASP A 321 39.53 2.08 6.15
CA ASP A 321 39.39 2.65 4.82
C ASP A 321 39.26 1.55 3.74
N GLN A 322 39.07 1.97 2.48
CA GLN A 322 38.97 1.05 1.33
C GLN A 322 40.24 0.21 1.08
N LYS A 323 41.39 0.57 1.65
CA LYS A 323 42.64 -0.19 1.57
C LYS A 323 42.81 -1.15 2.75
N GLY A 324 41.84 -1.19 3.68
CA GLY A 324 41.88 -2.01 4.89
C GLY A 324 42.73 -1.42 6.01
N ARG A 325 43.13 -0.15 5.91
CA ARG A 325 43.89 0.52 6.98
C ARG A 325 42.92 0.89 8.10
N VAL A 326 43.23 0.48 9.33
CA VAL A 326 42.44 0.84 10.52
C VAL A 326 42.55 2.35 10.76
N ILE A 327 41.43 3.04 10.64
CA ILE A 327 41.28 4.47 10.95
C ILE A 327 40.84 4.65 12.40
N MET A 328 39.89 3.83 12.85
CA MET A 328 39.42 3.77 14.23
C MET A 328 39.45 2.32 14.69
N LYS A 329 40.08 2.08 15.84
CA LYS A 329 40.14 0.73 16.42
C LYS A 329 38.76 0.30 16.94
N PRO A 330 38.49 -1.02 17.02
CA PRO A 330 37.25 -1.51 17.61
C PRO A 330 36.98 -1.00 19.03
N GLU A 331 36.03 -0.08 19.18
CA GLU A 331 35.65 0.49 20.48
C GLU A 331 34.15 0.73 20.65
N PHE A 332 33.41 0.78 19.55
CA PHE A 332 31.97 1.08 19.50
C PHE A 332 31.12 -0.20 19.64
N THR A 333 30.05 -0.19 20.42
CA THR A 333 29.07 -1.29 20.45
C THR A 333 28.10 -1.23 19.26
N VAL A 334 27.90 -0.03 18.71
CA VAL A 334 27.15 0.21 17.47
C VAL A 334 27.94 1.20 16.63
N ALA A 335 28.04 0.95 15.33
CA ALA A 335 28.70 1.84 14.36
C ALA A 335 27.93 1.83 13.04
N THR A 336 27.37 2.98 12.67
CA THR A 336 26.63 3.13 11.41
C THR A 336 27.57 3.44 10.24
N THR A 337 27.09 3.21 9.02
CA THR A 337 27.78 3.63 7.79
C THR A 337 27.96 5.14 7.77
N PHE A 338 29.13 5.63 7.35
CA PHE A 338 29.35 7.07 7.23
C PHE A 338 28.49 7.69 6.12
N SER A 339 27.88 8.83 6.42
CA SER A 339 27.15 9.69 5.48
C SER A 339 27.33 11.15 5.89
N GLU A 340 27.42 12.08 4.92
CA GLU A 340 27.68 13.51 5.17
C GLU A 340 28.91 13.76 6.07
N GLY A 341 29.90 12.88 5.98
CA GLY A 341 31.12 12.87 6.77
C GLY A 341 30.93 12.54 8.24
N ARG A 342 29.80 11.95 8.64
CA ARG A 342 29.48 11.56 10.01
C ARG A 342 29.04 10.12 10.13
N ALA A 343 29.21 9.55 11.32
CA ALA A 343 28.62 8.29 11.70
C ALA A 343 28.02 8.40 13.11
N ILE A 344 26.89 7.73 13.31
CA ILE A 344 26.28 7.51 14.61
C ILE A 344 26.94 6.29 15.25
N VAL A 345 27.35 6.43 16.51
CA VAL A 345 28.02 5.38 17.28
C VAL A 345 27.42 5.24 18.69
N ASN A 346 27.61 4.06 19.29
CA ASN A 346 27.29 3.81 20.70
C ASN A 346 28.53 3.24 21.42
N ASN A 347 28.75 3.66 22.67
CA ASN A 347 29.92 3.31 23.50
C ASN A 347 29.56 2.58 24.81
N SER A 348 28.29 2.23 25.00
CA SER A 348 27.82 1.52 26.20
C SER A 348 28.58 0.21 26.45
N SER A 349 28.56 -0.28 27.70
CA SER A 349 29.21 -1.55 28.06
C SER A 349 28.49 -2.76 27.45
N ASP A 350 27.16 -2.69 27.37
CA ASP A 350 26.33 -3.58 26.57
C ASP A 350 25.56 -2.73 25.56
N GLY A 351 25.41 -3.18 24.31
CA GLY A 351 24.77 -2.39 23.24
C GLY A 351 23.29 -2.04 23.49
N ASN A 352 22.73 -2.40 24.65
CA ASN A 352 21.34 -2.17 25.01
C ASN A 352 21.13 -0.80 25.69
N GLU A 353 22.16 -0.22 26.31
CA GLU A 353 22.04 1.16 26.78
C GLU A 353 21.98 2.15 25.61
N ARG A 354 20.95 2.99 25.60
CA ARG A 354 20.74 4.00 24.56
C ARG A 354 21.64 5.21 24.81
N ARG A 355 22.87 5.14 24.31
CA ARG A 355 23.91 6.15 24.49
C ARG A 355 24.57 6.49 23.17
N TYR A 356 23.79 7.08 22.27
CA TYR A 356 24.22 7.42 20.93
C TYR A 356 24.97 8.75 20.90
N GLY A 357 26.06 8.77 20.11
CA GLY A 357 26.86 9.93 19.79
C GLY A 357 27.10 10.03 18.28
N LEU A 358 27.67 11.16 17.86
CA LEU A 358 27.99 11.45 16.46
C LEU A 358 29.49 11.72 16.34
N ILE A 359 30.18 11.02 15.44
CA ILE A 359 31.61 11.17 15.19
C ILE A 359 31.89 11.67 13.77
N ASP A 360 33.03 12.35 13.59
CA ASP A 360 33.60 12.63 12.27
C ASP A 360 34.49 11.49 11.75
N LYS A 361 35.00 11.62 10.52
CA LYS A 361 35.85 10.61 9.87
C LYS A 361 37.19 10.35 10.58
N ALA A 362 37.61 11.24 11.49
CA ALA A 362 38.80 11.06 12.31
C ALA A 362 38.47 10.42 13.67
N GLY A 363 37.19 10.15 13.96
CA GLY A 363 36.74 9.57 15.22
C GLY A 363 36.48 10.60 16.32
N ASN A 364 36.52 11.90 16.03
CA ASN A 364 36.22 12.91 17.04
C ASN A 364 34.71 13.03 17.24
N TYR A 365 34.27 13.05 18.50
CA TYR A 365 32.87 13.32 18.83
C TYR A 365 32.48 14.75 18.47
N LYS A 366 31.48 14.87 17.61
CA LYS A 366 30.69 16.09 17.39
C LYS A 366 29.53 16.16 18.37
N ILE A 367 28.93 15.01 18.67
CA ILE A 367 27.93 14.85 19.72
C ILE A 367 28.37 13.69 20.61
N LYS A 368 28.48 13.92 21.92
CA LYS A 368 28.89 12.89 22.88
C LYS A 368 27.82 11.79 23.02
N PRO A 369 28.22 10.54 23.34
CA PRO A 369 27.30 9.40 23.50
C PRO A 369 26.49 9.46 24.80
N GLU A 370 25.51 10.37 24.81
CA GLU A 370 24.69 10.73 25.98
C GLU A 370 23.19 10.79 25.65
N TYR A 371 22.79 10.43 24.43
CA TYR A 371 21.43 10.59 23.92
C TYR A 371 20.75 9.26 23.62
N ASP A 372 19.43 9.22 23.79
CA ASP A 372 18.61 8.02 23.60
C ASP A 372 18.44 7.65 22.13
N ASP A 373 18.57 8.63 21.24
CA ASP A 373 18.46 8.45 19.79
C ASP A 373 19.22 9.55 19.04
N ILE A 374 19.83 9.23 17.90
CA ILE A 374 20.43 10.19 16.96
C ILE A 374 20.21 9.68 15.55
N ILE A 375 19.67 10.53 14.66
CA ILE A 375 19.42 10.21 13.25
C ILE A 375 19.90 11.36 12.37
N LEU A 376 20.67 11.03 11.32
CA LEU A 376 21.01 11.95 10.24
C LEU A 376 19.77 12.24 9.40
N LEU A 377 19.55 13.51 9.06
CA LEU A 377 18.37 14.00 8.37
C LEU A 377 18.67 14.57 6.99
N ASP A 378 19.81 14.23 6.38
CA ASP A 378 20.32 14.87 5.15
C ASP A 378 20.54 16.39 5.31
N GLU A 379 21.09 17.02 4.26
CA GLU A 379 21.45 18.44 4.20
C GLU A 379 22.28 18.92 5.41
N ASN A 380 23.14 18.04 5.93
CA ASN A 380 23.98 18.26 7.10
C ASN A 380 23.16 18.58 8.37
N ARG A 381 22.05 17.87 8.58
CA ARG A 381 21.21 17.99 9.78
C ARG A 381 21.11 16.67 10.53
N VAL A 382 20.87 16.79 11.83
CA VAL A 382 20.77 15.67 12.74
C VAL A 382 19.62 15.92 13.70
N ARG A 383 18.77 14.93 13.94
CA ARG A 383 17.88 14.94 15.11
C ARG A 383 18.53 14.19 16.25
N VAL A 384 18.44 14.78 17.44
CA VAL A 384 18.99 14.22 18.68
C VAL A 384 17.83 14.06 19.66
N GLY A 385 17.63 12.84 20.15
CA GLY A 385 16.50 12.44 20.98
C GLY A 385 16.86 12.28 22.46
N LYS A 386 15.96 12.74 23.33
CA LYS A 386 15.91 12.37 24.74
C LYS A 386 14.60 11.68 25.03
N ALA A 387 14.65 10.60 25.80
CA ALA A 387 13.47 9.86 26.23
C ALA A 387 12.42 10.79 26.86
N ILE A 388 11.16 10.64 26.48
CA ILE A 388 10.02 11.38 27.07
C ILE A 388 9.91 11.06 28.56
N VAL A 389 10.09 9.78 28.91
CA VAL A 389 10.19 9.28 30.29
C VAL A 389 11.50 8.52 30.40
N LYS A 390 12.43 9.01 31.21
CA LYS A 390 13.81 8.49 31.29
C LYS A 390 13.86 7.02 31.70
N GLU A 391 12.98 6.62 32.61
CA GLU A 391 12.88 5.25 33.11
C GLU A 391 12.19 4.31 32.12
N LYS A 392 11.53 4.86 31.08
CA LYS A 392 10.77 4.12 30.07
C LYS A 392 11.08 4.65 28.64
N PRO A 393 12.34 4.53 28.17
CA PRO A 393 12.77 5.12 26.90
C PRO A 393 12.04 4.53 25.68
N PHE A 394 11.41 3.37 25.81
CA PHE A 394 10.58 2.75 24.78
C PHE A 394 9.25 3.50 24.50
N ILE A 395 8.83 4.45 25.35
CA ILE A 395 7.69 5.35 25.08
C ILE A 395 8.00 6.28 23.88
N GLY A 396 9.27 6.54 23.63
CA GLY A 396 9.74 7.44 22.57
C GLY A 396 10.52 8.63 23.14
N SER A 397 10.94 9.49 22.24
CA SER A 397 11.82 10.63 22.53
C SER A 397 11.20 11.95 22.09
N LYS A 398 11.60 13.04 22.75
CA LYS A 398 11.53 14.38 22.16
C LYS A 398 12.85 14.67 21.47
N TYR A 399 12.78 15.34 20.33
CA TYR A 399 13.91 15.63 19.46
C TYR A 399 14.24 17.11 19.43
N SER A 400 15.53 17.38 19.44
CA SER A 400 16.14 18.64 19.04
C SER A 400 16.78 18.48 17.66
N ILE A 401 16.87 19.57 16.91
CA ILE A 401 17.69 19.65 15.70
C ILE A 401 19.10 20.12 16.08
N ALA A 402 20.11 19.50 15.49
CA ALA A 402 21.48 19.94 15.48
C ALA A 402 22.04 19.95 14.05
N ASP A 403 23.13 20.67 13.82
CA ASP A 403 23.96 20.44 12.64
C ASP A 403 24.93 19.27 12.85
N ILE A 404 25.62 18.86 11.78
CA ILE A 404 26.61 17.78 11.83
C ILE A 404 27.84 18.09 12.70
N ASP A 405 28.07 19.34 13.08
CA ASP A 405 29.17 19.73 13.96
C ASP A 405 28.78 19.68 15.44
N GLY A 406 27.53 19.34 15.74
CA GLY A 406 27.00 19.18 17.09
C GLY A 406 26.44 20.48 17.68
N ASN A 407 26.23 21.52 16.87
CA ASN A 407 25.57 22.73 17.34
C ASN A 407 24.06 22.52 17.36
N PHE A 408 23.47 22.57 18.55
CA PHE A 408 22.02 22.47 18.74
C PHE A 408 21.34 23.75 18.24
N LEU A 409 20.36 23.59 17.35
CA LEU A 409 19.63 24.68 16.69
C LEU A 409 18.27 24.93 17.36
N THR A 410 17.75 23.96 18.11
CA THR A 410 16.47 24.05 18.82
C THR A 410 16.59 23.45 20.23
N ASP A 411 15.52 23.57 21.01
CA ASP A 411 15.31 22.73 22.19
C ASP A 411 14.71 21.37 21.79
N PHE A 412 14.51 20.48 22.76
CA PHE A 412 13.86 19.16 22.58
C PHE A 412 12.33 19.30 22.54
N ILE A 413 11.81 19.78 21.43
CA ILE A 413 10.39 20.19 21.29
C ILE A 413 9.59 19.38 20.27
N TYR A 414 10.26 18.59 19.41
CA TYR A 414 9.59 17.81 18.37
C TYR A 414 9.39 16.36 18.78
N TYR A 415 8.31 15.73 18.32
CA TYR A 415 8.09 14.29 18.51
C TYR A 415 8.58 13.46 17.33
N ASP A 416 8.72 14.07 16.15
CA ASP A 416 9.39 13.47 15.00
C ASP A 416 9.84 14.56 14.02
N VAL A 417 10.83 14.23 13.19
CA VAL A 417 11.39 15.12 12.17
C VAL A 417 11.81 14.28 10.96
N SER A 418 11.30 14.60 9.77
CA SER A 418 11.70 13.95 8.52
C SER A 418 13.07 14.42 8.04
N ASN A 419 13.62 13.74 7.04
CA ASN A 419 14.79 14.26 6.32
C ASN A 419 14.49 15.64 5.71
N TYR A 420 15.53 16.47 5.64
CA TYR A 420 15.56 17.74 4.96
C TYR A 420 15.63 17.52 3.46
N LYS A 421 14.84 18.30 2.72
CA LYS A 421 14.86 18.35 1.27
C LYS A 421 14.57 19.76 0.80
N ASN A 422 15.49 20.34 0.05
CA ASN A 422 15.47 21.74 -0.39
C ASN A 422 15.33 22.72 0.78
N GLY A 423 16.05 22.47 1.88
CA GLY A 423 16.08 23.34 3.05
C GLY A 423 14.88 23.24 4.01
N LEU A 424 14.03 22.22 3.83
CA LEU A 424 12.80 22.02 4.59
C LEU A 424 12.68 20.57 5.09
N ALA A 425 12.23 20.40 6.33
CA ALA A 425 11.81 19.11 6.88
C ALA A 425 10.40 19.22 7.45
N SER A 426 9.65 18.11 7.47
CA SER A 426 8.41 18.02 8.24
C SER A 426 8.73 17.69 9.69
N ALA A 427 8.02 18.31 10.62
CA ALA A 427 8.05 17.98 12.04
C ALA A 427 6.66 18.12 12.65
N TYR A 428 6.47 17.56 13.84
CA TYR A 428 5.27 17.81 14.63
C TYR A 428 5.56 17.97 16.12
N ASP A 429 4.75 18.80 16.76
CA ASP A 429 4.74 19.03 18.21
C ASP A 429 3.53 18.31 18.86
N ASP A 430 3.11 18.75 20.04
CA ASP A 430 1.95 18.19 20.75
C ASP A 430 0.60 18.40 20.03
N LYS A 431 0.53 19.36 19.10
CA LYS A 431 -0.74 19.84 18.51
C LYS A 431 -0.77 19.82 17.00
N ASN A 432 0.34 20.09 16.33
CA ASN A 432 0.38 20.38 14.91
C ASN A 432 1.57 19.73 14.21
N THR A 433 1.36 19.45 12.93
CA THR A 433 2.37 19.07 11.96
C THR A 433 2.63 20.24 11.01
N PHE A 434 3.90 20.54 10.74
CA PHE A 434 4.34 21.69 9.94
C PHE A 434 5.71 21.45 9.31
N PHE A 435 6.11 22.33 8.40
CA PHE A 435 7.49 22.39 7.93
C PHE A 435 8.38 23.23 8.85
N ILE A 436 9.64 22.81 8.99
CA ILE A 436 10.72 23.56 9.64
C ILE A 436 11.82 23.89 8.62
N ASP A 437 12.47 25.04 8.80
CA ASP A 437 13.63 25.45 8.01
C ASP A 437 14.92 24.81 8.52
N ASN A 438 16.03 25.06 7.82
CA ASN A 438 17.36 24.58 8.22
C ASN A 438 17.86 25.04 9.59
N LYS A 439 17.16 25.91 10.32
CA LYS A 439 17.46 26.25 11.71
C LYS A 439 16.49 25.58 12.68
N GLY A 440 15.67 24.66 12.20
CA GLY A 440 14.61 24.02 12.96
C GLY A 440 13.47 24.97 13.31
N ARG A 441 13.25 26.07 12.58
CA ARG A 441 12.18 27.03 12.88
C ARG A 441 10.97 26.77 12.00
N VAL A 442 9.77 26.85 12.59
CA VAL A 442 8.51 26.67 11.86
C VAL A 442 8.37 27.65 10.70
N VAL A 443 8.08 27.11 9.51
CA VAL A 443 7.89 27.88 8.27
C VAL A 443 6.41 28.26 8.15
N LYS A 444 6.05 29.42 8.71
CA LYS A 444 4.66 29.86 8.91
C LYS A 444 3.86 30.14 7.64
N ASN A 445 4.51 30.30 6.49
CA ASN A 445 3.86 30.52 5.20
C ASN A 445 3.53 29.21 4.46
N LEU A 446 3.86 28.06 5.04
CA LEU A 446 3.46 26.74 4.57
C LEU A 446 2.37 26.15 5.49
N PRO A 447 1.68 25.06 5.08
CA PRO A 447 0.63 24.46 5.89
C PRO A 447 1.06 24.12 7.33
N ILE A 448 0.19 24.46 8.26
CA ILE A 448 0.21 23.97 9.65
C ILE A 448 -1.08 23.18 9.83
N VAL A 449 -0.96 21.88 10.06
CA VAL A 449 -2.09 20.95 10.11
C VAL A 449 -2.22 20.40 11.53
N SER A 450 -3.40 20.51 12.13
CA SER A 450 -3.64 19.99 13.48
C SER A 450 -3.60 18.46 13.52
N GLY A 451 -2.78 17.93 14.41
CA GLY A 451 -2.54 16.50 14.58
C GLY A 451 -1.06 16.14 14.45
N SER A 452 -0.79 14.85 14.55
CA SER A 452 0.54 14.26 14.45
C SER A 452 0.69 13.56 13.10
N GLY A 453 1.81 13.74 12.42
CA GLY A 453 2.03 13.13 11.10
C GLY A 453 3.16 13.76 10.31
N SER A 454 3.00 13.80 8.99
CA SER A 454 4.03 14.30 8.07
C SER A 454 3.46 15.19 6.96
N LEU A 455 4.28 16.15 6.52
CA LEU A 455 4.08 16.93 5.31
C LEU A 455 5.18 16.60 4.31
N ALA A 456 4.84 16.50 3.04
CA ALA A 456 5.82 16.29 1.98
C ALA A 456 5.43 17.04 0.72
N PHE A 457 6.42 17.63 0.04
CA PHE A 457 6.24 18.08 -1.32
C PHE A 457 6.18 16.86 -2.25
N ILE A 458 5.05 16.70 -2.93
CA ILE A 458 4.84 15.69 -3.96
C ILE A 458 4.55 16.46 -5.24
N GLY A 459 5.55 16.54 -6.14
CA GLY A 459 5.45 17.35 -7.34
C GLY A 459 5.21 18.83 -7.03
N GLU A 460 4.05 19.36 -7.44
CA GLU A 460 3.65 20.76 -7.23
C GLU A 460 2.79 20.96 -5.97
N LEU A 461 2.38 19.86 -5.33
CA LEU A 461 1.50 19.89 -4.16
C LEU A 461 2.25 19.58 -2.88
N ILE A 462 1.64 19.97 -1.77
CA ILE A 462 2.03 19.52 -0.43
C ILE A 462 1.00 18.48 -0.01
N ARG A 463 1.46 17.24 0.22
CA ARG A 463 0.65 16.19 0.85
C ARG A 463 0.85 16.25 2.36
N ALA A 464 -0.25 16.32 3.10
CA ALA A 464 -0.27 16.04 4.53
C ALA A 464 -0.83 14.65 4.78
N TYR A 465 -0.11 13.85 5.54
CA TYR A 465 -0.61 12.61 6.14
C TYR A 465 -0.61 12.81 7.65
N VAL A 466 -1.74 13.24 8.20
CA VAL A 466 -1.86 13.67 9.61
C VAL A 466 -3.03 12.94 10.25
N ASP A 467 -2.77 12.32 11.40
CA ASP A 467 -3.74 11.50 12.14
C ASP A 467 -4.46 10.49 11.22
N ASN A 468 -3.72 9.77 10.38
CA ASN A 468 -4.22 8.76 9.45
C ASN A 468 -5.21 9.28 8.39
N ARG A 469 -5.12 10.56 8.01
CA ARG A 469 -5.91 11.17 6.92
C ARG A 469 -5.01 11.92 5.95
N ILE A 470 -5.32 11.82 4.67
CA ILE A 470 -4.63 12.51 3.58
C ILE A 470 -5.32 13.85 3.27
N MET A 471 -4.50 14.89 3.10
CA MET A 471 -4.91 16.19 2.59
C MET A 471 -3.88 16.68 1.56
N TYR A 472 -4.33 17.44 0.58
CA TYR A 472 -3.47 18.11 -0.39
C TYR A 472 -3.67 19.62 -0.32
N PHE A 473 -2.55 20.33 -0.35
CA PHE A 473 -2.47 21.78 -0.43
C PHE A 473 -1.68 22.17 -1.67
N ASP A 474 -1.96 23.37 -2.19
CA ASP A 474 -1.05 23.98 -3.16
C ASP A 474 0.25 24.44 -2.49
N SER A 475 1.20 24.92 -3.30
CA SER A 475 2.51 25.40 -2.82
C SER A 475 2.45 26.62 -1.90
N ASN A 476 1.31 27.33 -1.85
CA ASN A 476 1.06 28.45 -0.93
C ASN A 476 0.29 28.02 0.34
N GLY A 477 0.03 26.72 0.48
CA GLY A 477 -0.68 26.14 1.61
C GLY A 477 -2.19 26.28 1.59
N ARG A 478 -2.81 26.57 0.43
CA ARG A 478 -4.27 26.55 0.29
C ARG A 478 -4.77 25.10 0.13
N PRO A 479 -5.79 24.66 0.88
CA PRO A 479 -6.31 23.30 0.75
C PRO A 479 -6.97 23.10 -0.62
N LEU A 480 -6.60 22.03 -1.31
CA LEU A 480 -7.14 21.64 -2.62
C LEU A 480 -8.06 20.43 -2.51
N TRP A 481 -7.67 19.47 -1.68
CA TRP A 481 -8.40 18.21 -1.54
C TRP A 481 -8.17 17.64 -0.13
N LYS A 482 -9.16 16.95 0.40
CA LYS A 482 -9.06 16.15 1.62
C LYS A 482 -9.97 14.94 1.50
N GLU A 483 -9.64 13.88 2.23
CA GLU A 483 -10.53 12.73 2.36
C GLU A 483 -11.94 13.15 2.79
N ASN A 484 -12.96 12.47 2.23
CA ASN A 484 -14.35 12.76 2.55
C ASN A 484 -14.68 12.28 3.97
N THR A 485 -15.34 13.14 4.74
CA THR A 485 -15.86 12.82 6.08
C THR A 485 -17.34 12.45 6.07
N ILE A 486 -17.96 12.41 4.89
CA ILE A 486 -19.37 12.05 4.70
C ILE A 486 -19.40 10.84 3.79
N ILE A 487 -20.04 9.76 4.25
CA ILE A 487 -20.23 8.51 3.53
C ILE A 487 -21.73 8.36 3.27
N PRO A 488 -22.20 8.65 2.04
CA PRO A 488 -23.60 8.40 1.68
C PRO A 488 -23.90 6.90 1.70
N LEU A 489 -24.98 6.50 2.36
CA LEU A 489 -25.45 5.11 2.36
C LEU A 489 -26.51 4.91 1.27
N ASP A 490 -27.47 5.83 1.20
CA ASP A 490 -28.46 5.96 0.14
C ASP A 490 -28.97 7.41 0.06
N ASN A 491 -30.13 7.64 -0.57
CA ASN A 491 -30.73 8.97 -0.67
C ASN A 491 -31.30 9.51 0.66
N MET A 492 -31.41 8.66 1.69
CA MET A 492 -31.98 9.00 3.00
C MET A 492 -30.90 9.15 4.06
N TYR A 493 -29.95 8.22 4.11
CA TYR A 493 -28.98 8.13 5.20
C TYR A 493 -27.55 8.43 4.73
N GLU A 494 -26.81 9.09 5.61
CA GLU A 494 -25.37 9.28 5.48
C GLU A 494 -24.69 9.10 6.83
N ILE A 495 -23.40 8.76 6.79
CA ILE A 495 -22.53 8.71 7.96
C ILE A 495 -21.57 9.88 7.91
N LYS A 496 -21.55 10.69 8.97
CA LYS A 496 -20.55 11.71 9.21
C LYS A 496 -19.46 11.15 10.12
N GLU A 497 -18.23 11.13 9.64
CA GLU A 497 -17.04 10.85 10.45
C GLU A 497 -16.74 12.03 11.38
N VAL A 498 -16.44 11.73 12.64
CA VAL A 498 -16.03 12.71 13.65
C VAL A 498 -14.72 12.30 14.29
N LYS A 499 -13.76 13.23 14.33
CA LYS A 499 -12.45 13.06 14.97
C LYS A 499 -12.50 13.44 16.45
N TYR A 500 -11.88 12.62 17.30
CA TYR A 500 -11.64 12.89 18.71
C TYR A 500 -10.19 12.53 19.06
N LYS A 501 -9.38 13.54 19.41
CA LYS A 501 -7.95 13.41 19.77
C LYS A 501 -7.65 14.29 20.98
N PRO A 502 -7.85 13.80 22.21
CA PRO A 502 -7.64 14.59 23.43
C PRO A 502 -6.15 14.82 23.75
N ASN A 503 -5.26 13.93 23.30
CA ASN A 503 -3.80 14.07 23.41
C ASN A 503 -3.09 13.32 22.25
N LYS A 504 -1.75 13.26 22.28
CA LYS A 504 -0.95 12.61 21.23
C LYS A 504 -1.14 11.08 21.15
N ASP A 505 -1.47 10.44 22.26
CA ASP A 505 -1.51 8.98 22.40
C ASP A 505 -2.92 8.38 22.17
N TYR A 506 -3.94 9.21 21.88
CA TYR A 506 -5.32 8.76 21.74
C TYR A 506 -6.00 9.38 20.53
N LEU A 507 -6.41 8.56 19.56
CA LEU A 507 -7.07 9.00 18.32
C LEU A 507 -8.27 8.11 17.99
N VAL A 508 -9.46 8.72 17.92
CA VAL A 508 -10.69 8.02 17.57
C VAL A 508 -11.40 8.76 16.44
N TYR A 509 -11.63 8.07 15.33
CA TYR A 509 -12.63 8.45 14.34
C TYR A 509 -13.89 7.63 14.59
N TYR A 510 -15.03 8.29 14.79
CA TYR A 510 -16.29 7.61 15.09
C TYR A 510 -17.44 8.08 14.19
N PRO A 511 -18.42 7.20 13.91
CA PRO A 511 -19.53 7.51 13.01
C PRO A 511 -20.65 8.28 13.72
N GLN A 512 -21.25 9.23 13.02
CA GLN A 512 -22.54 9.83 13.33
C GLN A 512 -23.51 9.65 12.17
N ILE A 513 -24.62 8.98 12.41
CA ILE A 513 -25.68 8.76 11.43
C ILE A 513 -26.53 10.03 11.28
N LYS A 514 -26.88 10.33 10.02
CA LYS A 514 -27.82 11.38 9.63
C LYS A 514 -28.92 10.81 8.75
N GLY A 515 -30.10 11.42 8.81
CA GLY A 515 -31.25 11.06 7.96
C GLY A 515 -32.27 10.14 8.61
N VAL A 516 -32.07 9.80 9.90
CA VAL A 516 -33.03 9.01 10.66
C VAL A 516 -34.26 9.87 10.95
N LYS A 517 -35.43 9.42 10.47
CA LYS A 517 -36.69 10.20 10.51
C LYS A 517 -37.09 10.67 11.91
N ASN A 518 -36.84 9.88 12.94
CA ASN A 518 -37.13 10.24 14.33
C ASN A 518 -35.87 10.84 14.99
N PRO A 519 -35.86 12.15 15.32
CA PRO A 519 -34.67 12.79 15.90
C PRO A 519 -34.23 12.22 17.25
N ILE A 520 -35.15 11.64 18.03
CA ILE A 520 -34.84 10.99 19.31
C ILE A 520 -34.07 9.70 19.05
N VAL A 521 -34.49 8.92 18.05
CA VAL A 521 -33.81 7.69 17.62
C VAL A 521 -32.43 8.03 17.04
N GLU A 522 -32.34 9.04 16.17
CA GLU A 522 -31.04 9.51 15.62
C GLU A 522 -30.06 9.86 16.74
N LYS A 523 -30.52 10.64 17.72
CA LYS A 523 -29.72 11.04 18.88
C LYS A 523 -29.28 9.82 19.70
N TYR A 524 -30.19 8.88 19.95
CA TYR A 524 -29.88 7.66 20.69
C TYR A 524 -28.79 6.81 20.00
N ILE A 525 -28.94 6.57 18.70
CA ILE A 525 -27.95 5.84 17.89
C ILE A 525 -26.58 6.52 18.00
N ASN A 526 -26.54 7.84 17.80
CA ASN A 526 -25.29 8.60 17.78
C ASN A 526 -24.58 8.67 19.14
N GLU A 527 -25.32 8.84 20.24
CA GLU A 527 -24.73 8.79 21.59
C GLU A 527 -24.18 7.39 21.89
N ARG A 528 -24.89 6.33 21.49
CA ARG A 528 -24.43 4.95 21.66
C ARG A 528 -23.19 4.65 20.81
N LEU A 529 -23.15 5.09 19.56
CA LEU A 529 -21.97 4.95 18.69
C LEU A 529 -20.75 5.67 19.26
N LYS A 530 -20.93 6.88 19.79
CA LYS A 530 -19.88 7.64 20.47
C LYS A 530 -19.31 6.88 21.68
N GLN A 531 -20.18 6.30 22.52
CA GLN A 531 -19.79 5.52 23.68
C GLN A 531 -19.04 4.23 23.30
N ILE A 532 -19.59 3.45 22.36
CA ILE A 532 -19.00 2.17 21.95
C ILE A 532 -17.66 2.39 21.22
N SER A 533 -17.51 3.50 20.49
CA SER A 533 -16.24 3.91 19.87
C SER A 533 -15.19 4.39 20.87
N GLN A 534 -15.47 4.34 22.18
CA GLN A 534 -14.57 4.70 23.28
C GLN A 534 -14.22 6.20 23.34
N VAL A 535 -15.09 7.09 22.87
CA VAL A 535 -14.89 8.54 23.05
C VAL A 535 -15.02 8.90 24.53
N ARG A 536 -13.89 9.08 25.22
CA ARG A 536 -13.81 9.35 26.66
C ARG A 536 -12.85 10.51 26.98
N PRO A 537 -13.10 11.30 28.04
CA PRO A 537 -12.20 12.37 28.45
C PRO A 537 -10.83 11.81 28.85
N ILE A 538 -9.76 12.46 28.39
CA ILE A 538 -8.37 12.17 28.76
C ILE A 538 -7.69 13.52 29.00
N ASP A 539 -6.87 13.62 30.04
CA ASP A 539 -6.08 14.83 30.30
C ASP A 539 -5.13 15.07 29.11
N PRO A 540 -5.16 16.25 28.47
CA PRO A 540 -4.27 16.57 27.35
C PRO A 540 -2.78 16.44 27.67
N ASN A 541 -2.38 16.56 28.94
CA ASN A 541 -0.97 16.60 29.37
C ASN A 541 -0.45 15.26 29.91
N ILE A 542 -1.31 14.25 30.07
CA ILE A 542 -0.88 12.97 30.61
C ILE A 542 -0.12 12.16 29.53
N GLN A 543 1.02 11.59 29.92
CA GLN A 543 1.67 10.54 29.14
C GLN A 543 0.96 9.22 29.44
N LEU A 544 0.33 8.62 28.42
CA LEU A 544 -0.28 7.30 28.58
C LEU A 544 0.81 6.20 28.56
N GLU A 545 0.44 5.01 29.02
CA GLU A 545 1.29 3.79 28.93
C GLU A 545 1.07 3.01 27.63
N HIS A 546 0.15 3.48 26.79
CA HIS A 546 -0.20 2.91 25.50
C HIS A 546 -0.64 3.98 24.52
N SER A 547 -0.54 3.70 23.22
CA SER A 547 -1.23 4.47 22.19
C SER A 547 -2.48 3.73 21.74
N TYR A 548 -3.60 4.45 21.62
CA TYR A 548 -4.90 3.91 21.26
C TYR A 548 -5.42 4.58 19.99
N GLY A 549 -5.72 3.76 18.98
CA GLY A 549 -6.31 4.19 17.71
C GLY A 549 -7.63 3.47 17.44
N ARG A 550 -8.67 4.19 17.02
CA ARG A 550 -9.92 3.63 16.49
C ARG A 550 -10.35 4.32 15.21
N ASP A 551 -10.91 3.54 14.30
CA ASP A 551 -11.57 3.98 13.07
C ASP A 551 -12.81 3.12 12.83
N PHE A 552 -13.53 3.39 11.74
CA PHE A 552 -14.68 2.59 11.33
C PHE A 552 -14.79 2.45 9.81
N SER A 553 -15.52 1.41 9.40
CA SER A 553 -15.93 1.19 8.01
C SER A 553 -17.37 0.68 7.96
N VAL A 554 -18.03 0.90 6.82
CA VAL A 554 -19.32 0.28 6.52
C VAL A 554 -19.05 -1.14 6.05
N GLU A 555 -19.57 -2.12 6.78
CA GLU A 555 -19.49 -3.54 6.40
C GLU A 555 -20.66 -3.91 5.50
N PHE A 556 -21.87 -3.46 5.86
CA PHE A 556 -23.08 -3.79 5.14
C PHE A 556 -24.16 -2.73 5.35
N PHE A 557 -24.90 -2.43 4.29
CA PHE A 557 -26.10 -1.60 4.37
C PHE A 557 -27.17 -2.10 3.40
N LYS A 558 -28.36 -2.39 3.92
CA LYS A 558 -29.52 -2.77 3.10
C LYS A 558 -30.81 -2.49 3.83
N LYS A 559 -31.79 -1.93 3.11
CA LYS A 559 -33.08 -1.44 3.66
C LYS A 559 -32.85 -0.48 4.83
N ASN A 560 -32.94 -0.97 6.07
CA ASN A 560 -32.75 -0.20 7.30
C ASN A 560 -31.70 -0.81 8.23
N LEU A 561 -31.08 -1.94 7.87
CA LEU A 561 -29.95 -2.47 8.62
C LEU A 561 -28.64 -1.82 8.13
N LEU A 562 -27.93 -1.22 9.07
CA LEU A 562 -26.55 -0.78 8.91
C LEU A 562 -25.64 -1.64 9.79
N VAL A 563 -24.61 -2.23 9.20
CA VAL A 563 -23.54 -2.94 9.91
C VAL A 563 -22.25 -2.14 9.78
N LEU A 564 -21.73 -1.70 10.92
CA LEU A 564 -20.48 -0.95 11.01
C LEU A 564 -19.41 -1.83 11.62
N GLU A 565 -18.26 -1.92 10.97
CA GLU A 565 -17.04 -2.41 11.60
C GLU A 565 -16.39 -1.24 12.34
N LEU A 566 -16.21 -1.38 13.65
CA LEU A 566 -15.36 -0.51 14.45
C LEU A 566 -14.03 -1.24 14.66
N ASN A 567 -12.97 -0.71 14.06
CA ASN A 567 -11.64 -1.30 14.07
C ASN A 567 -10.63 -0.36 14.74
N GLY A 568 -9.47 -0.88 15.12
CA GLY A 568 -8.44 -0.08 15.78
C GLY A 568 -7.31 -0.92 16.34
N TYR A 569 -6.47 -0.28 17.13
CA TYR A 569 -5.33 -0.90 17.80
C TYR A 569 -5.15 -0.31 19.19
N ASP A 570 -4.67 -1.14 20.10
CA ASP A 570 -4.13 -0.74 21.39
C ASP A 570 -2.68 -1.22 21.46
N TYR A 571 -1.75 -0.28 21.52
CA TYR A 571 -0.32 -0.55 21.57
C TYR A 571 0.26 -0.10 22.91
N PRO A 572 0.41 -1.01 23.89
CA PRO A 572 1.22 -0.76 25.07
C PRO A 572 2.66 -0.43 24.66
N PHE A 573 3.19 0.69 25.13
CA PHE A 573 4.53 1.12 24.72
C PHE A 573 5.58 0.07 25.13
N GLY A 574 6.46 -0.28 24.20
CA GLY A 574 7.50 -1.29 24.41
C GLY A 574 7.04 -2.73 24.18
N ALA A 575 5.76 -2.97 23.85
CA ALA A 575 5.30 -4.27 23.38
C ALA A 575 5.88 -4.61 22.01
N MET A 576 6.00 -5.91 21.72
CA MET A 576 6.51 -6.42 20.43
C MET A 576 5.58 -6.11 19.26
N HIS A 577 4.27 -6.06 19.50
CA HIS A 577 3.24 -5.69 18.54
C HIS A 577 2.04 -5.07 19.27
N ASP A 578 1.18 -4.41 18.51
CA ASP A 578 -0.12 -3.92 18.95
C ASP A 578 -1.16 -5.05 19.03
N MET A 579 -2.24 -4.81 19.77
CA MET A 579 -3.40 -5.69 19.80
C MET A 579 -4.50 -5.06 18.95
N PRO A 580 -4.84 -5.63 17.77
CA PRO A 580 -5.90 -5.09 16.95
C PRO A 580 -7.23 -5.34 17.63
N ILE A 581 -8.12 -4.36 17.54
CA ILE A 581 -9.46 -4.42 18.08
C ILE A 581 -10.44 -4.38 16.93
N LYS A 582 -11.38 -5.34 16.89
CA LYS A 582 -12.44 -5.40 15.89
C LYS A 582 -13.77 -5.76 16.56
N THR A 583 -14.80 -4.99 16.23
CA THR A 583 -16.17 -5.17 16.74
C THR A 583 -17.18 -4.71 15.67
N TYR A 584 -18.34 -5.36 15.56
CA TYR A 584 -19.37 -4.98 14.59
C TYR A 584 -20.64 -4.51 15.29
N GLN A 585 -21.28 -3.48 14.75
CA GLN A 585 -22.52 -2.92 15.27
C GLN A 585 -23.63 -3.09 14.23
N HIS A 586 -24.70 -3.81 14.58
CA HIS A 586 -25.86 -4.09 13.72
C HIS A 586 -27.02 -3.19 14.12
N ILE A 587 -27.29 -2.14 13.34
CA ILE A 587 -28.16 -1.04 13.74
C ILE A 587 -29.36 -1.00 12.81
N ASP A 588 -30.55 -1.08 13.38
CA ASP A 588 -31.78 -0.74 12.69
C ASP A 588 -31.99 0.78 12.71
N LEU A 589 -31.87 1.44 11.55
CA LEU A 589 -31.97 2.89 11.44
C LEU A 589 -33.40 3.43 11.61
N ILE A 590 -34.42 2.58 11.65
CA ILE A 590 -35.81 2.97 11.92
C ILE A 590 -36.10 2.90 13.42
N SER A 591 -35.82 1.75 14.05
CA SER A 591 -36.13 1.52 15.46
C SER A 591 -35.04 2.01 16.42
N GLY A 592 -33.80 2.16 15.94
CA GLY A 592 -32.62 2.44 16.76
C GLY A 592 -32.07 1.23 17.49
N ARG A 593 -32.62 0.03 17.26
CA ARG A 593 -32.19 -1.19 17.92
C ARG A 593 -30.80 -1.62 17.45
N PHE A 594 -29.96 -2.03 18.39
CA PHE A 594 -28.67 -2.67 18.14
C PHE A 594 -28.87 -4.18 18.32
N TYR A 595 -28.74 -4.96 17.24
CA TYR A 595 -28.98 -6.40 17.27
C TYR A 595 -27.78 -7.18 17.80
N GLU A 596 -28.08 -8.18 18.61
CA GLU A 596 -27.13 -9.21 19.07
C GLU A 596 -27.31 -10.50 18.26
N LEU A 597 -26.34 -11.42 18.36
CA LEU A 597 -26.36 -12.68 17.59
C LEU A 597 -27.66 -13.47 17.81
N LYS A 598 -28.13 -13.52 19.06
CA LYS A 598 -29.36 -14.22 19.46
C LYS A 598 -30.62 -13.69 18.75
N ASP A 599 -30.64 -12.41 18.37
CA ASP A 599 -31.82 -11.76 17.77
C ASP A 599 -32.13 -12.30 16.37
N LEU A 600 -31.16 -12.94 15.71
CA LEU A 600 -31.33 -13.54 14.39
C LEU A 600 -32.11 -14.86 14.43
N PHE A 601 -32.17 -15.51 15.59
CA PHE A 601 -32.63 -16.89 15.72
C PHE A 601 -33.94 -17.02 16.48
N LYS A 602 -34.63 -18.16 16.28
CA LYS A 602 -35.80 -18.53 17.07
C LYS A 602 -35.38 -18.82 18.52
N GLU A 603 -36.20 -18.45 19.50
CA GLU A 603 -35.89 -18.54 20.94
C GLU A 603 -35.41 -19.94 21.41
N ASN A 604 -35.96 -21.01 20.84
CA ASN A 604 -35.64 -22.41 21.18
C ASN A 604 -34.80 -23.14 20.12
N SER A 605 -34.13 -22.41 19.23
CA SER A 605 -33.37 -23.00 18.11
C SER A 605 -32.09 -23.72 18.50
N ASN A 606 -31.53 -23.46 19.69
CA ASN A 606 -30.19 -23.90 20.09
C ASN A 606 -29.10 -23.50 19.07
N TYR A 607 -29.17 -22.26 18.58
CA TYR A 607 -28.24 -21.75 17.56
C TYR A 607 -26.77 -21.90 17.96
N VAL A 608 -26.42 -21.71 19.24
CA VAL A 608 -25.04 -21.87 19.74
C VAL A 608 -24.46 -23.22 19.37
N LYS A 609 -25.19 -24.31 19.66
CA LYS A 609 -24.74 -25.67 19.32
C LYS A 609 -24.64 -25.85 17.81
N ILE A 610 -25.67 -25.45 17.06
CA ILE A 610 -25.74 -25.65 15.61
C ILE A 610 -24.61 -24.91 14.88
N LEU A 611 -24.40 -23.64 15.20
CA LEU A 611 -23.28 -22.86 14.64
C LEU A 611 -21.93 -23.45 15.08
N SER A 612 -21.84 -23.91 16.34
CA SER A 612 -20.62 -24.53 16.84
C SER A 612 -20.23 -25.77 16.04
N ASP A 613 -21.20 -26.63 15.76
CA ASP A 613 -21.04 -27.86 15.00
C ASP A 613 -20.64 -27.55 13.55
N ILE A 614 -21.28 -26.56 12.91
CA ILE A 614 -20.91 -26.12 11.53
C ILE A 614 -19.46 -25.66 11.48
N ILE A 615 -19.04 -24.76 12.37
CA ILE A 615 -17.68 -24.22 12.39
C ILE A 615 -16.67 -25.33 12.71
N GLY A 616 -16.98 -26.23 13.66
CA GLY A 616 -16.13 -27.37 13.98
C GLY A 616 -15.91 -28.28 12.77
N GLU A 617 -16.95 -28.52 11.97
CA GLU A 617 -16.81 -29.28 10.71
C GLU A 617 -16.03 -28.51 9.64
N GLN A 618 -16.18 -27.19 9.54
CA GLN A 618 -15.37 -26.35 8.65
C GLN A 618 -13.88 -26.44 9.01
N ILE A 619 -13.53 -26.36 10.30
CA ILE A 619 -12.14 -26.47 10.78
C ILE A 619 -11.56 -27.85 10.44
N LYS A 620 -12.30 -28.94 10.72
CA LYS A 620 -11.83 -30.31 10.45
C LYS A 620 -11.61 -30.60 8.96
N LYS A 621 -12.46 -30.05 8.08
CA LYS A 621 -12.45 -30.37 6.64
C LYS A 621 -11.69 -29.34 5.80
N GLY A 622 -11.58 -28.10 6.26
CA GLY A 622 -11.08 -26.99 5.46
C GLY A 622 -9.58 -26.85 5.57
N ILE A 623 -8.85 -27.19 4.50
CA ILE A 623 -7.40 -26.98 4.41
C ILE A 623 -7.01 -25.50 4.62
N GLN A 624 -7.91 -24.56 4.33
CA GLN A 624 -7.71 -23.13 4.56
C GLN A 624 -7.66 -22.73 6.05
N TYR A 625 -8.05 -23.61 6.98
CA TYR A 625 -8.05 -23.35 8.43
C TYR A 625 -6.93 -24.09 9.17
N PHE A 626 -5.88 -24.51 8.44
CA PHE A 626 -4.72 -25.22 9.00
C PHE A 626 -3.98 -24.45 10.11
N TYR A 627 -4.19 -23.13 10.21
CA TYR A 627 -3.60 -22.27 11.23
C TYR A 627 -4.34 -22.30 12.57
N VAL A 628 -5.52 -22.91 12.64
CA VAL A 628 -6.25 -23.05 13.92
C VAL A 628 -5.49 -24.02 14.81
N PHE A 629 -5.29 -23.65 16.07
CA PHE A 629 -4.55 -24.49 17.02
C PHE A 629 -5.27 -25.82 17.22
N PRO A 630 -4.55 -26.96 17.18
CA PRO A 630 -5.12 -28.26 17.48
C PRO A 630 -5.89 -28.23 18.81
N ASP A 631 -7.09 -28.80 18.82
CA ASP A 631 -7.99 -28.90 19.98
C ASP A 631 -8.41 -27.59 20.67
N SER A 632 -8.07 -26.42 20.13
CA SER A 632 -8.41 -25.13 20.74
C SER A 632 -9.88 -24.75 20.61
N TYR A 633 -10.52 -25.15 19.50
CA TYR A 633 -11.91 -24.80 19.24
C TYR A 633 -12.87 -25.65 20.09
N LYS A 634 -13.62 -24.99 20.99
CA LYS A 634 -14.59 -25.63 21.92
C LYS A 634 -16.05 -25.30 21.61
N GLY A 635 -16.32 -24.61 20.50
CA GLY A 635 -17.63 -24.04 20.18
C GLY A 635 -17.67 -22.53 20.36
N ILE A 636 -18.76 -21.92 19.94
CA ILE A 636 -19.00 -20.47 20.09
C ILE A 636 -19.66 -20.15 21.43
N SER A 637 -19.50 -18.92 21.89
CA SER A 637 -20.28 -18.37 23.01
C SER A 637 -21.67 -17.88 22.54
N LYS A 638 -22.59 -17.60 23.48
CA LYS A 638 -23.89 -16.96 23.17
C LYS A 638 -23.72 -15.56 22.58
N ASP A 639 -22.66 -14.88 23.01
CA ASP A 639 -22.41 -13.48 22.68
C ASP A 639 -21.25 -13.38 21.68
N GLN A 640 -21.03 -14.45 20.89
CA GLN A 640 -19.90 -14.57 19.98
C GLN A 640 -19.87 -13.39 19.00
N PRO A 641 -18.71 -12.76 18.77
CA PRO A 641 -18.57 -11.72 17.77
C PRO A 641 -18.96 -12.22 16.38
N PHE A 642 -19.76 -11.41 15.68
CA PHE A 642 -20.28 -11.74 14.36
C PHE A 642 -20.46 -10.51 13.49
N TYR A 643 -20.63 -10.73 12.20
CA TYR A 643 -21.26 -9.78 11.28
C TYR A 643 -22.16 -10.50 10.27
N ALA A 644 -22.98 -9.75 9.55
CA ALA A 644 -23.97 -10.29 8.63
C ALA A 644 -24.02 -9.47 7.33
N ASP A 645 -24.14 -10.17 6.19
CA ASP A 645 -24.48 -9.58 4.89
C ASP A 645 -25.81 -10.15 4.39
N ASP A 646 -26.19 -9.93 3.13
CA ASP A 646 -27.46 -10.43 2.58
C ASP A 646 -27.46 -11.91 2.20
N THR A 647 -26.33 -12.61 2.34
CA THR A 647 -26.14 -14.01 1.94
C THR A 647 -25.74 -14.93 3.08
N ALA A 648 -25.07 -14.40 4.12
CA ALA A 648 -24.44 -15.21 5.14
C ALA A 648 -24.27 -14.48 6.48
N LEU A 649 -24.17 -15.31 7.52
CA LEU A 649 -23.64 -14.95 8.83
C LEU A 649 -22.13 -15.23 8.86
N TYR A 650 -21.36 -14.35 9.48
CA TYR A 650 -19.93 -14.53 9.68
C TYR A 650 -19.64 -14.52 11.17
N ILE A 651 -19.07 -15.60 11.68
CA ILE A 651 -18.62 -15.72 13.07
C ILE A 651 -17.11 -15.56 13.10
N TYR A 652 -16.60 -14.72 13.99
CA TYR A 652 -15.16 -14.53 14.10
C TYR A 652 -14.65 -14.66 15.55
N PHE A 653 -13.35 -14.88 15.63
CA PHE A 653 -12.60 -15.08 16.87
C PHE A 653 -11.54 -13.99 17.00
N GLN A 654 -11.26 -13.57 18.23
CA GLN A 654 -10.22 -12.59 18.52
C GLN A 654 -8.82 -13.17 18.25
N PRO A 655 -7.80 -12.34 18.01
CA PRO A 655 -6.42 -12.80 17.92
C PRO A 655 -6.05 -13.62 19.16
N TYR A 656 -5.33 -14.73 18.95
CA TYR A 656 -4.96 -15.72 19.99
C TYR A 656 -6.08 -16.58 20.56
N GLU A 657 -7.36 -16.33 20.25
CA GLU A 657 -8.46 -17.11 20.83
C GLU A 657 -8.41 -18.59 20.39
N ILE A 658 -8.24 -18.82 19.08
CA ILE A 658 -8.14 -20.18 18.51
C ILE A 658 -6.99 -20.34 17.50
N ALA A 659 -6.24 -19.28 17.23
CA ALA A 659 -5.21 -19.24 16.18
C ALA A 659 -4.09 -18.25 16.54
N PRO A 660 -2.88 -18.38 15.97
CA PRO A 660 -1.80 -17.43 16.23
C PRO A 660 -2.15 -16.04 15.70
N PHE A 661 -1.50 -14.99 16.24
CA PHE A 661 -1.70 -13.60 15.84
C PHE A 661 -1.65 -13.36 14.33
N ALA A 662 -0.75 -14.05 13.62
CA ALA A 662 -0.59 -13.94 12.17
C ALA A 662 -1.86 -14.34 11.37
N ALA A 663 -2.78 -15.11 11.97
CA ALA A 663 -4.07 -15.43 11.38
C ALA A 663 -5.10 -14.28 11.49
N GLY A 664 -4.77 -13.21 12.23
CA GLY A 664 -5.66 -12.07 12.46
C GLY A 664 -6.91 -12.47 13.24
N PHE A 665 -8.08 -12.27 12.63
CA PHE A 665 -9.38 -12.64 13.17
C PHE A 665 -9.93 -13.85 12.40
N PRO A 666 -9.70 -15.09 12.86
CA PRO A 666 -10.29 -16.27 12.21
C PRO A 666 -11.78 -16.08 12.03
N THR A 667 -12.26 -16.14 10.78
CA THR A 667 -13.63 -15.82 10.41
C THR A 667 -14.24 -16.96 9.60
N PHE A 668 -15.44 -17.38 10.01
CA PHE A 668 -16.16 -18.51 9.43
C PHE A 668 -17.47 -18.03 8.82
N LYS A 669 -17.60 -18.22 7.51
CA LYS A 669 -18.81 -17.89 6.75
C LYS A 669 -19.82 -19.04 6.88
N ILE A 670 -21.05 -18.70 7.26
CA ILE A 670 -22.18 -19.62 7.39
C ILE A 670 -23.32 -19.09 6.49
N PRO A 671 -23.47 -19.63 5.27
CA PRO A 671 -24.53 -19.23 4.35
C PRO A 671 -25.92 -19.41 4.97
N TYR A 672 -26.82 -18.45 4.82
CA TYR A 672 -28.16 -18.53 5.45
C TYR A 672 -28.96 -19.75 5.01
N LYS A 673 -28.75 -20.22 3.78
CA LYS A 673 -29.36 -21.46 3.27
C LYS A 673 -29.08 -22.70 4.15
N GLU A 674 -27.97 -22.72 4.89
CA GLU A 674 -27.58 -23.84 5.76
C GLU A 674 -28.25 -23.79 7.14
N ILE A 675 -28.73 -22.60 7.54
CA ILE A 675 -29.29 -22.32 8.87
C ILE A 675 -30.70 -21.69 8.82
N LEU A 676 -31.35 -21.70 7.66
CA LEU A 676 -32.65 -21.04 7.46
C LEU A 676 -33.75 -21.60 8.36
N ASN A 677 -33.66 -22.89 8.69
CA ASN A 677 -34.58 -23.58 9.60
C ASN A 677 -34.56 -23.01 11.04
N ILE A 678 -33.43 -22.42 11.47
CA ILE A 678 -33.28 -21.84 12.81
C ILE A 678 -33.39 -20.32 12.87
N ILE A 679 -33.26 -19.64 11.73
CA ILE A 679 -33.44 -18.19 11.61
C ILE A 679 -34.89 -17.80 11.90
N ASN A 680 -35.08 -16.75 12.69
CA ASN A 680 -36.40 -16.15 12.89
C ASN A 680 -36.72 -15.20 11.72
N VAL A 681 -37.18 -15.76 10.60
CA VAL A 681 -37.51 -14.98 9.39
C VAL A 681 -38.63 -13.95 9.59
N ASN A 682 -39.42 -14.11 10.66
CA ASN A 682 -40.45 -13.14 11.05
C ASN A 682 -39.95 -12.10 12.07
N GLY A 683 -38.74 -12.28 12.60
CA GLY A 683 -38.11 -11.40 13.57
C GLY A 683 -37.64 -10.08 12.97
N GLU A 684 -37.51 -9.07 13.83
CA GLU A 684 -37.13 -7.70 13.42
C GLU A 684 -35.75 -7.67 12.76
N PHE A 685 -34.77 -8.42 13.29
CA PHE A 685 -33.43 -8.45 12.73
C PHE A 685 -33.44 -8.93 11.27
N TRP A 686 -34.04 -10.10 10.97
CA TRP A 686 -34.11 -10.61 9.60
C TRP A 686 -34.85 -9.64 8.64
N LYS A 687 -35.99 -9.10 9.08
CA LYS A 687 -36.80 -8.16 8.29
C LYS A 687 -36.12 -6.83 8.00
N SER A 688 -35.12 -6.45 8.79
CA SER A 688 -34.38 -5.19 8.59
C SER A 688 -33.51 -5.17 7.34
N PHE A 689 -33.26 -6.33 6.70
CA PHE A 689 -32.45 -6.43 5.47
C PHE A 689 -32.97 -7.43 4.41
N HIS A 690 -33.90 -8.33 4.78
CA HIS A 690 -34.70 -9.16 3.86
C HIS A 690 -36.14 -8.64 3.77
#